data_AF-A0AAE0CV27-F1
#
_entry.id   AF-A0AAE0CV27-F1
#
_cell.length_a   1.000
_cell.length_b   1.000
_cell.length_c   1.000
_cell.angle_alpha   90.00
_cell.angle_beta   90.00
_cell.angle_gamma   90.00
#
_symmetry.space_group_name_H-M   'P 1'
#
loop_
_entity.id
_entity.type
_entity.pdbx_description
1 polymer ?
#
loop_
_entity_poly.entity_id
_entity_poly.type
_entity_poly.pdbx_seq_one_letter_code
_entity_poly.pdbx_strand_id
1 'polypeptide(L)'
;MRTFSEVLQAPDPVQLESLFSSLPNMFNIVIFSPHGYFGQEDVLGLPDTGGQFSFLMRSGHFFMLILIKWKQIRVGKVMPKLKILRWVWNHSIRKNTCKIGLVTILYKENIVYLHFQHTITLNIQHFNHIHFAAKRFVEQGKRLMKRQHLMGELEKSIEDKNERSKVLDGLLGYILSSTQEAAVVPPYVALAVRPNPGYWEFVNVNAEDLSVDEINVTGYLKFKEMIFDENWAKDENALEIDFGAVDYTTPHLTLSSSIGNGMNYISKFMSSRLISSSDKAKPLVDYLLDLNHRGENLMINESLSTVEKLQAALIVAEASISELPKDTPYQEFQHRFSEWGFEKGWGNTAQRVRETMRTFSEVLQAPDPVQLESLFSSLPNMFNIVIFSPHGYFGQEDVLGLPDTGGQVVYILDQVRALEEELLLRIKQQGLSVKPQIFVITRLIPEAQGTKCNLEVEPIVDTKHSHILRIPFRTEKGILPKWVSRFDVYPYLERFAQASAKVLEHMECKPDLIIGNYSDGNLVASLMAAKLGVTQGTIAHALEKTNYEDSDAKWKELDPKYHFSCQFTADLIAMNAADFIITSTYQEIAGSKERPGQYESHVAFTMPGLCRVVSGINVFDPKFNIAAPGADQAVYFPYTEKHSRLTKFQREIEELLYNKEDNSAHIGYLADRTKPMIFSMARFDTVKNITGLTEWYGKNKRLRNLVNLMLVAGFFDPLKSNDREEIAEIKKMHSLIDKYNLKGQIRWIAAQTDRYRNAELYRCIADSKGAFVQPALYEAFGLTVIEAMNCGLPTFATNKGGPAEIIVDGVSGFHIDPTNGDESSNKIADFFEKCNTDAGYWNKMSETGLRRIYECYTWKIYAKKLLNMGSIYGFWRQMNKEQKLAKQRYTEMFYNLQFRKLVSWPVQLLV
;
A
#
# COMPACT_ATOMS: atom_id res chain seq x y z
N MET A 1 33.14 -9.33 7.68
CA MET A 1 31.81 -9.28 8.35
C MET A 1 31.61 -10.34 9.43
N ARG A 2 32.12 -11.59 9.31
CA ARG A 2 32.06 -12.58 10.41
C ARG A 2 32.84 -12.17 11.67
N THR A 3 34.00 -11.54 11.52
CA THR A 3 34.88 -11.13 12.63
C THR A 3 34.31 -10.02 13.52
N PHE A 4 33.35 -9.23 13.03
CA PHE A 4 32.75 -8.12 13.80
C PHE A 4 31.67 -8.60 14.77
N SER A 5 31.06 -9.76 14.48
CA SER A 5 30.04 -10.39 15.34
C SER A 5 30.66 -11.06 16.56
N GLU A 6 31.88 -11.58 16.45
CA GLU A 6 32.57 -12.26 17.56
C GLU A 6 33.12 -11.27 18.59
N VAL A 7 33.56 -10.08 18.15
CA VAL A 7 34.08 -9.01 19.03
C VAL A 7 32.99 -8.42 19.94
N LEU A 8 31.73 -8.43 19.50
CA LEU A 8 30.59 -7.91 20.29
C LEU A 8 30.08 -8.92 21.34
N GLN A 9 30.56 -10.17 21.35
CA GLN A 9 30.10 -11.22 22.27
C GLN A 9 31.18 -11.73 23.23
N ALA A 10 32.39 -11.17 23.22
CA ALA A 10 33.46 -11.57 24.13
C ALA A 10 33.23 -11.02 25.57
N PRO A 11 33.20 -11.86 26.63
CA PRO A 11 32.90 -11.39 27.99
C PRO A 11 34.11 -10.81 28.76
N ASP A 12 35.34 -10.85 28.21
CA ASP A 12 36.58 -10.59 28.96
C ASP A 12 37.62 -9.77 28.14
N PRO A 13 38.18 -8.67 28.70
CA PRO A 13 39.20 -7.84 28.05
C PRO A 13 40.48 -8.56 27.59
N VAL A 14 40.83 -9.71 28.18
CA VAL A 14 42.11 -10.40 27.90
C VAL A 14 42.10 -11.18 26.57
N GLN A 15 40.91 -11.57 26.06
CA GLN A 15 40.79 -12.23 24.75
C GLN A 15 40.90 -11.26 23.55
N LEU A 16 40.68 -9.96 23.77
CA LEU A 16 40.83 -8.94 22.73
C LEU A 16 42.30 -8.76 22.31
N GLU A 17 43.25 -8.80 23.25
CA GLU A 17 44.68 -8.61 22.95
C GLU A 17 45.30 -9.77 22.14
N SER A 18 44.82 -11.01 22.30
CA SER A 18 45.30 -12.16 21.52
C SER A 18 44.74 -12.18 20.09
N LEU A 19 43.54 -11.63 19.87
CA LEU A 19 42.95 -11.49 18.53
C LEU A 19 43.65 -10.41 17.70
N PHE A 20 44.05 -9.30 18.33
CA PHE A 20 44.74 -8.19 17.65
C PHE A 20 46.21 -8.49 17.29
N SER A 21 46.85 -9.48 17.93
CA SER A 21 48.26 -9.83 17.71
C SER A 21 48.49 -10.88 16.63
N SER A 22 47.44 -11.46 16.03
CA SER A 22 47.54 -12.59 15.08
C SER A 22 47.13 -12.28 13.63
N LEU A 23 46.84 -11.02 13.28
CA LEU A 23 46.50 -10.62 11.90
C LEU A 23 47.71 -9.97 11.18
N PRO A 24 48.24 -10.57 10.10
CA PRO A 24 49.27 -9.92 9.29
C PRO A 24 48.68 -8.82 8.40
N ASN A 25 49.44 -7.73 8.27
CA ASN A 25 49.30 -6.58 7.36
C ASN A 25 48.39 -6.79 6.12
N MET A 26 47.09 -6.48 6.25
CA MET A 26 46.22 -6.16 5.12
C MET A 26 45.21 -5.08 5.52
N PHE A 27 45.64 -3.82 5.38
CA PHE A 27 44.71 -2.70 5.26
C PHE A 27 44.71 -2.26 3.79
N ASN A 28 43.79 -2.79 2.99
CA ASN A 28 43.33 -2.11 1.78
C ASN A 28 42.26 -1.11 2.21
N ILE A 29 42.53 0.17 1.98
CA ILE A 29 41.53 1.25 2.11
C ILE A 29 40.52 1.06 0.97
N VAL A 30 39.29 0.67 1.30
CA VAL A 30 38.17 0.66 0.34
C VAL A 30 37.57 2.07 0.29
N ILE A 31 37.78 2.77 -0.82
CA ILE A 31 37.14 4.06 -1.11
C ILE A 31 35.83 3.76 -1.87
N PHE A 32 34.68 4.14 -1.30
CA PHE A 32 33.41 4.15 -2.04
C PHE A 32 33.20 5.50 -2.72
N SER A 33 33.02 5.50 -4.04
CA SER A 33 32.48 6.62 -4.82
C SER A 33 31.14 6.21 -5.42
N PRO A 34 30.10 7.06 -5.39
CA PRO A 34 28.80 6.73 -5.92
C PRO A 34 28.76 7.04 -7.42
N HIS A 35 29.46 6.29 -8.28
CA HIS A 35 29.18 6.11 -9.72
C HIS A 35 30.14 5.05 -10.35
N GLY A 36 29.59 3.90 -10.81
CA GLY A 36 30.05 3.08 -11.94
C GLY A 36 31.43 2.35 -11.93
N TYR A 37 31.36 1.00 -12.07
CA TYR A 37 32.34 0.01 -12.60
C TYR A 37 33.77 0.41 -13.02
N PHE A 38 34.80 -0.34 -12.55
CA PHE A 38 35.97 -0.92 -13.26
C PHE A 38 36.60 -1.97 -12.30
N GLY A 39 37.00 -3.18 -12.67
CA GLY A 39 38.10 -3.57 -13.57
C GLY A 39 39.26 -4.14 -12.73
N GLN A 40 39.53 -5.45 -12.83
CA GLN A 40 40.50 -6.22 -12.05
C GLN A 40 41.91 -6.06 -12.66
N GLU A 41 42.94 -5.61 -11.91
CA GLU A 41 44.35 -5.76 -12.31
C GLU A 41 45.35 -5.64 -11.11
N ASP A 42 46.51 -6.28 -11.28
CA ASP A 42 47.44 -6.83 -10.29
C ASP A 42 48.33 -5.84 -9.49
N VAL A 43 48.77 -6.29 -8.32
CA VAL A 43 49.77 -5.64 -7.45
C VAL A 43 51.18 -6.18 -7.75
N LEU A 44 52.13 -5.29 -8.06
CA LEU A 44 53.58 -5.53 -8.02
C LEU A 44 54.23 -4.63 -6.96
N GLY A 45 55.13 -5.20 -6.15
CA GLY A 45 55.58 -4.62 -4.87
C GLY A 45 56.97 -3.95 -4.82
N LEU A 46 57.43 -3.81 -3.56
CA LEU A 46 58.74 -3.36 -3.00
C LEU A 46 58.85 -1.86 -2.61
N PRO A 47 59.80 -1.45 -1.73
CA PRO A 47 59.83 -1.70 -0.28
C PRO A 47 60.08 -0.40 0.56
N ASP A 48 60.04 -0.55 1.89
CA ASP A 48 60.29 0.46 2.93
C ASP A 48 61.44 1.45 2.66
N THR A 49 61.14 2.76 2.70
CA THR A 49 62.04 3.79 3.27
C THR A 49 61.21 4.95 3.84
N GLY A 50 61.52 5.33 5.08
CA GLY A 50 60.85 6.44 5.78
C GLY A 50 61.05 7.79 5.12
N GLY A 51 60.02 8.63 5.17
CA GLY A 51 60.06 10.01 4.68
C GLY A 51 58.72 10.72 4.86
N GLN A 52 58.77 11.96 5.36
CA GLN A 52 57.65 12.86 5.58
C GLN A 52 56.77 13.05 4.33
N PHE A 53 55.45 12.97 4.46
CA PHE A 53 54.51 13.49 3.46
C PHE A 53 53.77 14.72 3.98
N SER A 54 54.12 15.88 3.42
CA SER A 54 53.28 17.07 3.42
C SER A 54 52.16 16.88 2.39
N PHE A 55 50.89 17.11 2.78
CA PHE A 55 49.76 17.12 1.84
C PHE A 55 49.17 18.52 1.72
N LEU A 56 49.15 19.00 0.47
CA LEU A 56 48.52 20.23 0.01
C LEU A 56 46.99 20.07 0.09
N MET A 57 46.30 20.98 0.79
CA MET A 57 44.84 21.01 0.85
C MET A 57 44.22 21.41 -0.51
N ARG A 58 43.41 20.52 -1.09
CA ARG A 58 42.28 20.89 -1.94
C ARG A 58 41.05 20.06 -1.55
N SER A 59 40.07 20.76 -1.01
CA SER A 59 38.62 20.45 -0.95
C SER A 59 38.20 18.97 -1.07
N GLY A 60 37.85 18.35 0.07
CA GLY A 60 37.10 17.09 0.12
C GLY A 60 36.94 16.62 1.57
N HIS A 61 35.70 16.45 2.03
CA HIS A 61 35.39 16.00 3.39
C HIS A 61 35.80 14.54 3.61
N PHE A 62 36.59 14.28 4.67
CA PHE A 62 36.79 12.95 5.25
C PHE A 62 36.44 13.00 6.75
N PHE A 63 35.67 12.01 7.23
CA PHE A 63 35.42 11.79 8.66
C PHE A 63 36.65 11.12 9.29
N MET A 64 37.20 11.73 10.35
CA MET A 64 38.29 11.16 11.15
C MET A 64 37.72 10.62 12.48
N LEU A 65 37.88 9.32 12.73
CA LEU A 65 37.59 8.70 14.03
C LEU A 65 38.80 8.88 14.96
N ILE A 66 38.65 9.66 16.03
CA ILE A 66 39.68 9.81 17.07
C ILE A 66 39.42 8.80 18.20
N LEU A 67 40.32 7.83 18.37
CA LEU A 67 40.35 6.92 19.52
C LEU A 67 41.16 7.55 20.67
N ILE A 68 40.52 7.88 21.79
CA ILE A 68 41.18 8.37 23.00
C ILE A 68 41.46 7.20 23.95
N LYS A 69 42.74 6.95 24.29
CA LYS A 69 43.17 5.99 25.33
C LYS A 69 42.82 6.53 26.73
N TRP A 70 42.11 5.76 27.54
CA TRP A 70 41.86 6.06 28.96
C TRP A 70 42.86 5.35 29.89
N LYS A 71 43.39 6.07 30.87
CA LYS A 71 44.32 5.58 31.91
C LYS A 71 43.54 5.34 33.21
N GLN A 72 43.78 4.19 33.85
CA GLN A 72 43.10 3.67 35.05
C GLN A 72 42.90 4.69 36.18
N ILE A 73 41.68 4.77 36.72
CA ILE A 73 41.40 5.26 38.08
C ILE A 73 40.50 4.23 38.79
N ARG A 74 40.96 3.72 39.95
CA ARG A 74 40.28 2.74 40.80
C ARG A 74 39.06 3.37 41.48
N VAL A 75 37.92 2.67 41.47
CA VAL A 75 36.69 3.06 42.19
C VAL A 75 36.53 2.23 43.46
N GLY A 76 36.30 2.91 44.60
CA GLY A 76 35.82 2.31 45.84
C GLY A 76 34.33 2.61 46.08
N LYS A 77 33.54 1.53 46.21
CA LYS A 77 32.26 1.28 46.94
C LYS A 77 31.17 2.40 47.14
N VAL A 78 29.92 2.00 46.81
CA VAL A 78 28.56 2.25 47.41
C VAL A 78 27.50 3.09 46.64
N MET A 79 26.36 2.42 46.34
CA MET A 79 24.94 2.81 46.07
C MET A 79 24.44 3.42 44.72
N PRO A 80 23.18 3.11 44.30
CA PRO A 80 22.63 3.43 42.99
C PRO A 80 21.89 4.78 43.00
N LYS A 81 22.40 5.76 42.26
CA LYS A 81 21.65 6.94 41.82
C LYS A 81 22.05 7.25 40.38
N LEU A 82 21.06 7.51 39.54
CA LEU A 82 21.25 8.03 38.17
C LEU A 82 22.19 9.26 38.25
N LYS A 83 23.39 9.16 37.69
CA LYS A 83 24.31 10.31 37.58
C LYS A 83 24.24 10.86 36.16
N ILE A 84 23.63 12.04 36.01
CA ILE A 84 23.73 12.84 34.79
C ILE A 84 25.01 13.65 34.89
N LEU A 85 25.99 13.38 34.01
CA LEU A 85 27.17 14.23 33.82
C LEU A 85 26.91 15.15 32.62
N ARG A 86 26.69 16.45 32.89
CA ARG A 86 26.64 17.50 31.86
C ARG A 86 28.03 18.08 31.67
N TRP A 87 28.50 18.15 30.43
CA TRP A 87 29.67 18.94 30.05
C TRP A 87 29.23 20.08 29.13
N VAL A 88 29.62 21.31 29.46
CA VAL A 88 29.48 22.49 28.59
C VAL A 88 30.88 22.87 28.15
N TRP A 89 31.14 22.80 26.85
CA TRP A 89 32.41 23.25 26.29
C TRP A 89 32.24 24.69 25.79
N ASN A 90 33.05 25.61 26.31
CA ASN A 90 33.07 27.00 25.87
C ASN A 90 34.49 27.31 25.37
N HIS A 91 34.63 27.56 24.06
CA HIS A 91 35.90 28.01 23.48
C HIS A 91 35.66 29.31 22.72
N SER A 92 36.26 30.39 23.23
CA SER A 92 36.28 31.70 22.59
C SER A 92 37.43 31.73 21.58
N ILE A 93 37.11 31.64 20.28
CA ILE A 93 38.03 31.97 19.19
C ILE A 93 37.29 32.84 18.17
N ARG A 94 37.98 33.91 17.77
CA ARG A 94 37.53 35.09 17.02
C ARG A 94 36.56 34.81 15.86
N LYS A 95 35.42 35.52 15.90
CA LYS A 95 34.43 35.88 14.85
C LYS A 95 33.90 34.73 13.96
N ASN A 96 32.60 34.49 14.13
CA ASN A 96 31.63 33.92 13.16
C ASN A 96 31.25 32.43 13.23
N THR A 97 31.26 31.80 14.40
CA THR A 97 30.49 30.55 14.63
C THR A 97 30.03 30.46 16.09
N CYS A 98 28.77 30.12 16.34
CA CYS A 98 28.28 29.73 17.66
C CYS A 98 27.97 28.23 17.65
N LYS A 99 28.57 27.44 18.55
CA LYS A 99 28.25 26.02 18.76
C LYS A 99 27.91 25.84 20.24
N ILE A 100 26.72 25.36 20.53
CA ILE A 100 26.36 24.77 21.83
C ILE A 100 25.89 23.35 21.53
N GLY A 101 26.65 22.35 21.96
CA GLY A 101 26.29 20.94 21.84
C GLY A 101 26.17 20.33 23.24
N LEU A 102 25.07 19.63 23.50
CA LEU A 102 24.86 18.85 24.71
C LEU A 102 25.05 17.36 24.38
N VAL A 103 25.98 16.70 25.07
CA VAL A 103 26.06 15.23 25.07
C VAL A 103 25.49 14.75 26.39
N THR A 104 24.39 13.99 26.34
CA THR A 104 23.82 13.34 27.52
C THR A 104 24.11 11.84 27.44
N ILE A 105 24.87 11.33 28.41
CA ILE A 105 25.14 9.90 28.55
C ILE A 105 24.20 9.35 29.62
N LEU A 106 23.31 8.44 29.23
CA LEU A 106 22.42 7.72 30.14
C LEU A 106 22.96 6.31 30.38
N TYR A 107 23.04 5.93 31.65
CA TYR A 107 23.38 4.57 32.08
C TYR A 107 22.14 3.90 32.64
N LYS A 108 21.69 2.82 32.00
CA LYS A 108 20.72 1.87 32.56
C LYS A 108 21.16 0.46 32.15
N GLU A 109 21.31 -0.44 33.12
CA GLU A 109 21.54 -1.88 32.91
C GLU A 109 22.70 -2.22 31.94
N ASN A 110 23.90 -1.67 32.20
CA ASN A 110 25.14 -1.98 31.44
C ASN A 110 25.14 -1.65 29.93
N ILE A 111 24.19 -0.86 29.45
CA ILE A 111 24.17 -0.35 28.07
C ILE A 111 24.43 1.16 28.08
N VAL A 112 25.39 1.62 27.25
CA VAL A 112 25.69 3.04 27.05
C VAL A 112 24.83 3.56 25.89
N TYR A 113 23.90 4.45 26.18
CA TYR A 113 23.17 5.18 25.13
C TYR A 113 23.95 6.45 24.76
N LEU A 114 24.46 6.50 23.52
CA LEU A 114 25.01 7.71 22.92
C LEU A 114 23.90 8.40 22.13
N HIS A 115 23.32 9.46 22.70
CA HIS A 115 22.37 10.30 21.97
C HIS A 115 23.15 11.42 21.27
N PHE A 116 23.31 11.29 19.95
CA PHE A 116 23.85 12.36 19.12
C PHE A 116 22.69 13.27 18.67
N GLN A 117 22.59 14.47 19.23
CA GLN A 117 21.83 15.53 18.57
C GLN A 117 22.62 15.97 17.32
N HIS A 118 22.03 15.81 16.14
CA HIS A 118 22.58 16.40 14.92
C HIS A 118 22.43 17.92 14.99
N THR A 119 23.51 18.63 15.29
CA THR A 119 23.56 20.08 15.07
C THR A 119 23.83 20.35 13.60
N ILE A 120 22.79 20.72 12.85
CA ILE A 120 22.92 21.21 11.48
C ILE A 120 23.84 22.44 11.52
N THR A 121 25.05 22.32 10.98
CA THR A 121 25.96 23.46 10.79
C THR A 121 25.74 23.99 9.38
N LEU A 122 24.85 24.99 9.21
CA LEU A 122 24.65 25.65 7.91
C LEU A 122 25.90 26.47 7.56
N ASN A 123 26.46 26.23 6.37
CA ASN A 123 27.57 26.99 5.83
C ASN A 123 27.09 28.43 5.51
N ILE A 124 27.86 29.45 5.92
CA ILE A 124 27.48 30.88 5.87
C ILE A 124 27.12 31.36 4.45
N GLN A 125 27.58 30.70 3.39
CA GLN A 125 27.23 31.05 2.00
C GLN A 125 25.75 30.82 1.64
N HIS A 126 25.03 29.95 2.35
CA HIS A 126 23.62 29.66 2.06
C HIS A 126 22.64 30.40 3.00
N PHE A 127 23.18 31.10 4.01
CA PHE A 127 22.42 31.80 5.05
C PHE A 127 21.51 32.90 4.48
N ASN A 128 22.01 33.66 3.49
CA ASN A 128 21.24 34.71 2.82
C ASN A 128 20.05 34.14 2.04
N HIS A 129 20.22 32.99 1.36
CA HIS A 129 19.13 32.40 0.57
C HIS A 129 18.01 31.82 1.43
N ILE A 130 18.34 31.26 2.61
CA ILE A 130 17.35 30.83 3.61
C ILE A 130 16.57 32.03 4.14
N HIS A 131 17.28 33.12 4.46
CA HIS A 131 16.66 34.37 4.91
C HIS A 131 15.67 34.92 3.90
N PHE A 132 16.10 35.06 2.64
CA PHE A 132 15.24 35.57 1.58
C PHE A 132 14.04 34.65 1.31
N ALA A 133 14.23 33.32 1.33
CA ALA A 133 13.14 32.38 1.12
C ALA A 133 12.10 32.45 2.25
N ALA A 134 12.53 32.36 3.52
CA ALA A 134 11.63 32.40 4.68
C ALA A 134 10.89 33.73 4.78
N LYS A 135 11.58 34.85 4.55
CA LYS A 135 10.98 36.18 4.51
C LYS A 135 9.95 36.30 3.39
N ARG A 136 10.25 35.78 2.20
CA ARG A 136 9.29 35.78 1.09
C ARG A 136 8.07 34.89 1.32
N PHE A 137 8.23 33.74 1.95
CA PHE A 137 7.09 32.90 2.34
C PHE A 137 6.13 33.68 3.26
N VAL A 138 6.68 34.46 4.20
CA VAL A 138 5.90 35.35 5.07
C VAL A 138 5.27 36.52 4.29
N GLU A 139 6.03 37.19 3.42
CA GLU A 139 5.59 38.35 2.62
C GLU A 139 4.52 38.01 1.57
N GLN A 140 4.53 36.78 1.02
CA GLN A 140 3.55 36.32 0.03
C GLN A 140 2.11 36.34 0.57
N GLY A 141 1.93 36.25 1.89
CA GLY A 141 0.62 36.23 2.54
C GLY A 141 -0.12 34.90 2.46
N LYS A 142 0.39 33.90 1.73
CA LYS A 142 -0.18 32.56 1.70
C LYS A 142 0.18 31.81 2.99
N ARG A 143 -0.85 31.50 3.78
CA ARG A 143 -0.69 30.90 5.12
C ARG A 143 -0.35 29.41 5.09
N LEU A 144 -0.94 28.63 4.18
CA LEU A 144 -0.61 27.21 4.00
C LEU A 144 0.01 27.02 2.62
N MET A 145 1.31 26.70 2.60
CA MET A 145 2.07 26.50 1.38
C MET A 145 2.31 25.01 1.14
N LYS A 146 2.21 24.58 -0.11
CA LYS A 146 2.55 23.22 -0.57
C LYS A 146 3.90 23.24 -1.26
N ARG A 147 4.52 22.07 -1.45
CA ARG A 147 5.81 21.94 -2.15
C ARG A 147 5.94 22.80 -3.42
N GLN A 148 4.93 22.78 -4.31
CA GLN A 148 4.96 23.57 -5.54
C GLN A 148 5.06 25.10 -5.29
N HIS A 149 4.37 25.59 -4.26
CA HIS A 149 4.44 26.99 -3.85
C HIS A 149 5.83 27.32 -3.29
N LEU A 150 6.37 26.45 -2.44
CA LEU A 150 7.70 26.62 -1.84
C LEU A 150 8.79 26.65 -2.92
N MET A 151 8.75 25.70 -3.85
CA MET A 151 9.69 25.62 -4.97
C MET A 151 9.55 26.80 -5.93
N GLY A 152 8.31 27.19 -6.27
CA GLY A 152 8.07 28.34 -7.14
C GLY A 152 8.56 29.66 -6.55
N GLU A 153 8.40 29.86 -5.24
CA GLU A 153 8.94 31.05 -4.56
C GLU A 153 10.47 31.00 -4.42
N LEU A 154 11.05 29.82 -4.22
CA LEU A 154 12.51 29.65 -4.26
C LEU A 154 13.07 30.00 -5.66
N GLU A 155 12.41 29.54 -6.72
CA GLU A 155 12.79 29.84 -8.11
C GLU A 155 12.73 31.33 -8.44
N LYS A 156 11.75 32.07 -7.91
CA LYS A 156 11.64 33.53 -8.04
C LYS A 156 12.65 34.28 -7.17
N SER A 157 13.19 33.65 -6.13
CA SER A 157 14.09 34.28 -5.16
C SER A 157 15.55 34.20 -5.56
N ILE A 158 15.91 33.30 -6.47
CA ILE A 158 17.27 33.14 -6.99
C ILE A 158 17.21 33.24 -8.51
N GLU A 159 17.41 34.45 -9.05
CA GLU A 159 17.34 34.74 -10.49
C GLU A 159 18.49 34.05 -11.27
N ASP A 160 19.68 33.94 -10.67
CA ASP A 160 20.80 33.23 -11.27
C ASP A 160 20.56 31.70 -11.22
N LYS A 161 20.41 31.10 -12.41
CA LYS A 161 20.20 29.66 -12.58
C LYS A 161 21.33 28.81 -11.98
N ASN A 162 22.58 29.27 -12.03
CA ASN A 162 23.74 28.53 -11.51
C ASN A 162 23.78 28.56 -9.98
N GLU A 163 23.50 29.71 -9.37
CA GLU A 163 23.37 29.80 -7.90
C GLU A 163 22.17 28.99 -7.41
N ARG A 164 21.05 29.06 -8.12
CA ARG A 164 19.86 28.27 -7.81
C ARG A 164 20.15 26.78 -7.84
N SER A 165 20.86 26.29 -8.86
CA SER A 165 21.29 24.88 -8.92
C SER A 165 22.12 24.51 -7.70
N LYS A 166 23.13 25.32 -7.34
CA LYS A 166 23.97 25.06 -6.15
C LYS A 166 23.18 25.03 -4.84
N VAL A 167 22.16 25.88 -4.70
CA VAL A 167 21.29 25.88 -3.50
C VAL A 167 20.39 24.64 -3.47
N LEU A 168 19.83 24.27 -4.63
CA LEU A 168 19.00 23.08 -4.79
C LEU A 168 19.78 21.77 -4.58
N ASP A 169 21.05 21.73 -4.99
CA ASP A 169 21.95 20.59 -4.79
C ASP A 169 22.48 20.50 -3.35
N GLY A 170 22.29 21.55 -2.54
CA GLY A 170 22.71 21.62 -1.14
C GLY A 170 21.66 21.13 -0.14
N LEU A 171 22.02 21.17 1.16
CA LEU A 171 21.14 20.71 2.26
C LEU A 171 19.80 21.46 2.32
N LEU A 172 19.78 22.76 2.04
CA LEU A 172 18.54 23.55 1.99
C LEU A 172 17.63 23.07 0.86
N GLY A 173 18.18 22.86 -0.33
CA GLY A 173 17.46 22.30 -1.46
C GLY A 173 16.88 20.93 -1.14
N TYR A 174 17.65 20.08 -0.45
CA TYR A 174 17.16 18.80 0.05
C TYR A 174 15.97 18.93 1.02
N ILE A 175 16.07 19.81 2.02
CA ILE A 175 14.97 20.06 2.97
C ILE A 175 13.73 20.56 2.23
N LEU A 176 13.86 21.63 1.43
CA LEU A 176 12.73 22.23 0.72
C LEU A 176 12.09 21.29 -0.32
N SER A 177 12.90 20.48 -1.00
CA SER A 177 12.40 19.48 -1.95
C SER A 177 11.71 18.30 -1.28
N SER A 178 12.07 18.02 -0.02
CA SER A 178 11.45 16.97 0.82
C SER A 178 10.28 17.50 1.66
N THR A 179 10.14 18.82 1.81
CA THR A 179 9.00 19.47 2.48
C THR A 179 7.73 19.25 1.68
N GLN A 180 6.72 18.68 2.33
CA GLN A 180 5.41 18.41 1.73
C GLN A 180 4.49 19.64 1.86
N GLU A 181 4.47 20.22 3.05
CA GLU A 181 3.70 21.42 3.36
C GLU A 181 4.38 22.30 4.42
N ALA A 182 4.05 23.59 4.39
CA ALA A 182 4.52 24.60 5.33
C ALA A 182 3.35 25.45 5.83
N ALA A 183 3.24 25.59 7.15
CA ALA A 183 2.31 26.48 7.83
C ALA A 183 3.04 27.78 8.21
N VAL A 184 2.58 28.90 7.65
CA VAL A 184 3.20 30.22 7.77
C VAL A 184 2.36 31.08 8.73
N VAL A 185 2.88 31.27 9.94
CA VAL A 185 2.27 32.09 11.01
C VAL A 185 3.33 33.10 11.45
N PRO A 186 3.33 34.33 10.91
CA PRO A 186 4.44 35.27 11.09
C PRO A 186 4.78 35.53 12.57
N PRO A 187 6.08 35.60 12.92
CA PRO A 187 7.25 35.52 12.04
C PRO A 187 7.69 34.09 11.67
N TYR A 188 6.91 33.08 12.04
CA TYR A 188 7.29 31.67 11.95
C TYR A 188 6.82 30.97 10.67
N VAL A 189 7.65 30.03 10.20
CA VAL A 189 7.38 29.11 9.11
C VAL A 189 7.63 27.68 9.62
N ALA A 190 6.56 26.95 9.91
CA ALA A 190 6.63 25.56 10.32
C ALA A 190 6.58 24.65 9.08
N LEU A 191 7.59 23.80 8.91
CA LEU A 191 7.79 22.91 7.78
C LEU A 191 7.51 21.45 8.20
N ALA A 192 6.71 20.73 7.41
CA ALA A 192 6.57 19.28 7.49
C ALA A 192 7.47 18.63 6.43
N VAL A 193 8.64 18.19 6.87
CA VAL A 193 9.69 17.59 6.03
C VAL A 193 9.49 16.09 5.99
N ARG A 194 9.51 15.50 4.79
CA ARG A 194 9.38 14.06 4.59
C ARG A 194 10.58 13.51 3.80
N PRO A 195 11.70 13.19 4.48
CA PRO A 195 12.92 12.73 3.81
C PRO A 195 12.74 11.39 3.09
N ASN A 196 11.97 10.47 3.69
CA ASN A 196 11.72 9.14 3.17
C ASN A 196 10.27 8.72 3.44
N PRO A 197 9.72 7.74 2.70
CA PRO A 197 8.41 7.19 3.00
C PRO A 197 8.28 6.67 4.43
N GLY A 198 7.24 7.15 5.12
CA GLY A 198 6.95 6.86 6.51
C GLY A 198 7.72 7.69 7.54
N TYR A 199 8.65 8.55 7.09
CA TYR A 199 9.50 9.36 7.98
C TYR A 199 9.17 10.84 7.84
N TRP A 200 8.77 11.45 8.96
CA TRP A 200 8.40 12.85 9.04
C TRP A 200 9.22 13.56 10.11
N GLU A 201 9.72 14.74 9.76
CA GLU A 201 10.41 15.66 10.66
C GLU A 201 9.70 17.00 10.58
N PHE A 202 9.54 17.66 11.72
CA PHE A 202 8.86 18.95 11.79
C PHE A 202 9.82 20.00 12.33
N VAL A 203 9.92 21.11 11.60
CA VAL A 203 10.90 22.15 11.88
C VAL A 203 10.22 23.50 11.83
N ASN A 204 10.46 24.34 12.81
CA ASN A 204 10.02 25.72 12.82
C ASN A 204 11.18 26.65 12.46
N VAL A 205 10.95 27.60 11.56
CA VAL A 205 11.94 28.62 11.18
C VAL A 205 11.39 30.00 11.48
N ASN A 206 12.10 30.80 12.27
CA ASN A 206 11.78 32.20 12.47
C ASN A 206 12.34 33.03 11.29
N ALA A 207 11.50 33.73 10.54
CA ALA A 207 11.90 34.49 9.36
C ALA A 207 12.72 35.76 9.70
N GLU A 208 12.65 36.26 10.94
CA GLU A 208 13.34 37.49 11.35
C GLU A 208 14.80 37.23 11.76
N ASP A 209 15.02 36.25 12.64
CA ASP A 209 16.36 35.94 13.20
C ASP A 209 16.98 34.62 12.67
N LEU A 210 16.22 33.85 11.90
CA LEU A 210 16.62 32.56 11.30
C LEU A 210 16.99 31.48 12.31
N SER A 211 16.47 31.60 13.54
CA SER A 211 16.44 30.47 14.45
C SER A 211 15.62 29.32 13.85
N VAL A 212 16.14 28.11 14.05
CA VAL A 212 15.53 26.87 13.58
C VAL A 212 15.35 25.96 14.78
N ASP A 213 14.10 25.67 15.10
CA ASP A 213 13.73 24.82 16.22
C ASP A 213 13.09 23.54 15.71
N GLU A 214 13.56 22.39 16.21
CA GLU A 214 12.85 21.13 16.02
C GLU A 214 11.54 21.18 16.82
N ILE A 215 10.42 20.87 16.17
CA ILE A 215 9.10 20.80 16.80
C ILE A 215 8.55 19.38 16.68
N ASN A 216 7.69 18.99 17.62
CA ASN A 216 6.98 17.72 17.52
C ASN A 216 5.72 17.85 16.62
N VAL A 217 5.06 16.72 16.36
CA VAL A 217 3.83 16.65 15.58
C VAL A 217 2.77 17.63 16.11
N THR A 218 2.52 17.65 17.43
CA THR A 218 1.57 18.56 18.06
C THR A 218 1.90 20.03 17.77
N GLY A 219 3.18 20.42 17.88
CA GLY A 219 3.64 21.77 17.58
C GLY A 219 3.32 22.16 16.15
N TYR A 220 3.64 21.29 15.18
CA TYR A 220 3.31 21.52 13.78
C TYR A 220 1.81 21.65 13.53
N LEU A 221 1.01 20.73 14.09
CA LEU A 221 -0.44 20.76 13.92
C LEU A 221 -1.06 22.01 14.54
N LYS A 222 -0.54 22.52 15.66
CA LYS A 222 -0.96 23.82 16.23
C LYS A 222 -0.68 24.98 15.29
N PHE A 223 0.49 25.03 14.64
CA PHE A 223 0.77 26.04 13.61
C PHE A 223 -0.21 25.94 12.43
N LYS A 224 -0.53 24.73 11.99
CA LYS A 224 -1.54 24.50 10.94
C LYS A 224 -2.93 24.96 11.40
N GLU A 225 -3.32 24.66 12.63
CA GLU A 225 -4.59 25.07 13.23
C GLU A 225 -4.71 26.59 13.37
N MET A 226 -3.64 27.31 13.75
CA MET A 226 -3.66 28.78 13.86
C MET A 226 -4.08 29.49 12.57
N ILE A 227 -3.92 28.84 11.42
CA ILE A 227 -4.34 29.37 10.11
C ILE A 227 -5.88 29.34 9.97
N PHE A 228 -6.55 28.37 10.58
CA PHE A 228 -7.98 28.09 10.38
C PHE A 228 -8.83 28.37 11.63
N ASP A 229 -8.30 28.13 12.84
CA ASP A 229 -8.96 28.28 14.13
C ASP A 229 -7.92 28.55 15.23
N GLU A 230 -7.63 29.83 15.48
CA GLU A 230 -6.62 30.27 16.46
C GLU A 230 -7.00 29.89 17.90
N ASN A 231 -8.29 29.89 18.23
CA ASN A 231 -8.77 29.53 19.56
C ASN A 231 -8.51 28.05 19.84
N TRP A 232 -8.82 27.18 18.88
CA TRP A 232 -8.53 25.76 18.98
C TRP A 232 -7.03 25.46 19.12
N ALA A 233 -6.18 26.16 18.35
CA ALA A 233 -4.73 25.97 18.41
C ALA A 233 -4.14 26.29 19.79
N LYS A 234 -4.75 27.24 20.50
CA LYS A 234 -4.34 27.71 21.83
C LYS A 234 -5.01 26.95 22.99
N ASP A 235 -6.03 26.15 22.71
CA ASP A 235 -6.73 25.39 23.76
C ASP A 235 -5.87 24.22 24.26
N GLU A 236 -5.52 24.27 25.55
CA GLU A 236 -4.77 23.21 26.23
C GLU A 236 -5.61 21.94 26.45
N ASN A 237 -6.95 22.03 26.36
CA ASN A 237 -7.88 20.92 26.50
C ASN A 237 -8.34 20.35 25.16
N ALA A 238 -7.80 20.84 24.04
CA ALA A 238 -8.10 20.31 22.71
C ALA A 238 -7.83 18.79 22.67
N LEU A 239 -8.80 18.01 22.19
CA LEU A 239 -8.69 16.55 22.15
C LEU A 239 -7.55 16.11 21.23
N GLU A 240 -6.56 15.42 21.79
CA GLU A 240 -5.51 14.74 21.04
C GLU A 240 -5.76 13.23 20.95
N ILE A 241 -5.64 12.69 19.73
CA ILE A 241 -5.79 11.27 19.42
C ILE A 241 -4.41 10.69 19.13
N ASP A 242 -4.01 9.74 19.96
CA ASP A 242 -2.70 9.07 19.90
C ASP A 242 -2.87 7.55 20.02
N PHE A 243 -2.96 6.87 18.88
CA PHE A 243 -2.98 5.41 18.83
C PHE A 243 -1.59 4.80 19.08
N GLY A 244 -0.51 5.55 18.86
CA GLY A 244 0.85 5.10 19.14
C GLY A 244 1.10 4.92 20.63
N ALA A 245 0.52 5.79 21.45
CA ALA A 245 0.58 5.70 22.90
C ALA A 245 -0.05 4.44 23.49
N VAL A 246 -0.90 3.72 22.73
CA VAL A 246 -1.56 2.46 23.15
C VAL A 246 -1.06 1.22 22.41
N ASP A 247 0.01 1.34 21.61
CA ASP A 247 0.58 0.25 20.80
C ASP A 247 1.89 -0.28 21.41
N TYR A 248 1.78 -0.95 22.57
CA TYR A 248 2.95 -1.29 23.40
C TYR A 248 3.76 -2.52 22.95
N THR A 249 3.21 -3.35 22.04
CA THR A 249 3.70 -4.74 21.87
C THR A 249 3.81 -5.22 20.44
N THR A 250 3.37 -4.42 19.48
CA THR A 250 3.49 -4.76 18.06
C THR A 250 4.91 -4.42 17.61
N PRO A 251 5.73 -5.40 17.20
CA PRO A 251 7.03 -5.10 16.65
C PRO A 251 6.85 -4.30 15.34
N HIS A 252 7.60 -3.22 15.19
CA HIS A 252 7.48 -2.35 14.02
C HIS A 252 8.61 -2.60 13.01
N LEU A 253 8.25 -2.44 11.75
CA LEU A 253 9.20 -2.31 10.67
C LEU A 253 9.91 -0.94 10.76
N THR A 254 11.13 -0.85 10.24
CA THR A 254 11.89 0.42 10.19
C THR A 254 12.48 0.70 8.81
N LEU A 255 12.37 -0.23 7.87
CA LEU A 255 12.87 0.00 6.52
C LEU A 255 11.68 0.37 5.62
N SER A 256 11.74 1.51 4.92
CA SER A 256 10.68 1.91 3.98
C SER A 256 10.40 0.81 2.95
N SER A 257 11.40 0.00 2.57
CA SER A 257 11.26 -1.14 1.66
C SER A 257 10.45 -2.32 2.21
N SER A 258 10.20 -2.35 3.52
CA SER A 258 9.43 -3.42 4.17
C SER A 258 7.95 -3.09 4.37
N ILE A 259 7.55 -1.83 4.16
CA ILE A 259 6.15 -1.40 4.23
C ILE A 259 5.30 -2.26 3.28
N GLY A 260 4.14 -2.72 3.75
CA GLY A 260 3.24 -3.57 2.98
C GLY A 260 3.62 -5.06 2.91
N ASN A 261 4.66 -5.48 3.63
CA ASN A 261 5.07 -6.90 3.77
C ASN A 261 4.84 -7.45 5.19
N GLY A 262 3.73 -7.04 5.81
CA GLY A 262 3.40 -7.32 7.21
C GLY A 262 3.34 -8.80 7.58
N MET A 263 2.68 -9.63 6.77
CA MET A 263 2.51 -11.07 7.03
C MET A 263 3.86 -11.80 7.13
N ASN A 264 4.82 -11.45 6.27
CA ASN A 264 6.15 -12.05 6.30
C ASN A 264 6.90 -11.66 7.58
N TYR A 265 6.74 -10.42 8.04
CA TYR A 265 7.34 -9.94 9.27
C TYR A 265 6.74 -10.61 10.50
N ILE A 266 5.41 -10.75 10.57
CA ILE A 266 4.74 -11.47 11.64
C ILE A 266 5.17 -12.92 11.64
N SER A 267 5.29 -13.57 10.48
CA SER A 267 5.76 -14.95 10.39
C SER A 267 7.18 -15.13 10.95
N LYS A 268 8.09 -14.19 10.69
CA LYS A 268 9.44 -14.13 11.31
C LYS A 268 9.40 -13.94 12.81
N PHE A 269 8.51 -13.09 13.28
CA PHE A 269 8.41 -12.81 14.70
C PHE A 269 7.76 -13.98 15.46
N MET A 270 6.69 -14.56 14.92
CA MET A 270 6.07 -15.78 15.45
C MET A 270 7.05 -16.93 15.47
N SER A 271 7.79 -17.18 14.37
CA SER A 271 8.79 -18.24 14.34
C SER A 271 9.81 -18.05 15.47
N SER A 272 10.32 -16.81 15.66
CA SER A 272 11.25 -16.50 16.76
C SER A 272 10.67 -16.73 18.18
N ARG A 273 9.37 -16.51 18.38
CA ARG A 273 8.69 -16.73 19.66
C ARG A 273 8.43 -18.20 19.94
N LEU A 274 8.20 -18.99 18.89
CA LEU A 274 8.00 -20.44 18.97
C LEU A 274 9.32 -21.20 19.19
N ILE A 275 10.48 -20.59 18.90
CA ILE A 275 11.80 -21.16 19.20
C ILE A 275 12.02 -21.27 20.73
N SER A 276 12.51 -22.43 21.16
CA SER A 276 13.29 -22.67 22.39
C SER A 276 12.67 -23.37 23.61
N SER A 277 11.43 -23.87 23.58
CA SER A 277 10.91 -24.82 24.60
C SER A 277 9.51 -25.34 24.24
N SER A 278 9.10 -26.49 24.79
CA SER A 278 7.74 -27.03 24.59
C SER A 278 6.65 -26.07 25.08
N ASP A 279 6.87 -25.36 26.19
CA ASP A 279 5.93 -24.35 26.70
C ASP A 279 5.63 -23.23 25.68
N LYS A 280 6.61 -22.87 24.84
CA LYS A 280 6.44 -21.79 23.84
C LYS A 280 5.65 -22.21 22.61
N ALA A 281 5.65 -23.50 22.27
CA ALA A 281 4.85 -24.05 21.17
C ALA A 281 3.43 -24.43 21.59
N LYS A 282 3.13 -24.41 22.90
CA LYS A 282 1.79 -24.71 23.44
C LYS A 282 0.65 -23.91 22.78
N PRO A 283 0.77 -22.60 22.49
CA PRO A 283 -0.29 -21.85 21.80
C PRO A 283 -0.66 -22.42 20.43
N LEU A 284 0.29 -23.04 19.71
CA LEU A 284 0.01 -23.68 18.42
C LEU A 284 -0.79 -24.98 18.60
N VAL A 285 -0.51 -25.75 19.66
CA VAL A 285 -1.28 -26.94 20.01
C VAL A 285 -2.68 -26.57 20.47
N ASP A 286 -2.80 -25.54 21.31
CA ASP A 286 -4.09 -24.99 21.74
C ASP A 286 -4.92 -24.53 20.54
N TYR A 287 -4.28 -23.84 19.60
CA TYR A 287 -4.93 -23.44 18.35
C TYR A 287 -5.47 -24.63 17.58
N LEU A 288 -4.73 -25.74 17.47
CA LEU A 288 -5.21 -26.95 16.80
C LEU A 288 -6.37 -27.63 17.52
N LEU A 289 -6.34 -27.69 18.86
CA LEU A 289 -7.44 -28.24 19.67
C LEU A 289 -8.73 -27.42 19.51
N ASP A 290 -8.59 -26.10 19.37
CA ASP A 290 -9.71 -25.17 19.19
C ASP A 290 -10.32 -25.24 17.78
N LEU A 291 -9.66 -25.88 16.80
CA LEU A 291 -10.19 -25.99 15.44
C LEU A 291 -11.42 -26.89 15.41
N ASN A 292 -12.57 -26.27 15.18
CA ASN A 292 -13.86 -26.92 15.09
C ASN A 292 -14.67 -26.31 13.95
N HIS A 293 -15.44 -27.15 13.25
CA HIS A 293 -16.44 -26.69 12.31
C HIS A 293 -17.78 -27.38 12.56
N ARG A 294 -18.81 -26.60 12.92
CA ARG A 294 -20.19 -27.09 13.17
C ARG A 294 -20.27 -28.25 14.18
N GLY A 295 -19.42 -28.23 15.20
CA GLY A 295 -19.39 -29.26 16.24
C GLY A 295 -18.48 -30.45 15.92
N GLU A 296 -17.93 -30.55 14.71
CA GLU A 296 -16.88 -31.53 14.39
C GLU A 296 -15.50 -30.95 14.73
N ASN A 297 -14.74 -31.65 15.57
CA ASN A 297 -13.35 -31.32 15.86
C ASN A 297 -12.47 -31.64 14.64
N LEU A 298 -11.48 -30.78 14.39
CA LEU A 298 -10.54 -30.89 13.29
C LEU A 298 -9.12 -31.05 13.83
N MET A 299 -8.23 -31.60 13.00
CA MET A 299 -6.80 -31.79 13.28
C MET A 299 -6.49 -32.74 14.45
N ILE A 300 -6.71 -32.35 15.70
CA ILE A 300 -6.35 -33.14 16.89
C ILE A 300 -7.45 -33.08 17.95
N ASN A 301 -7.44 -34.06 18.86
CA ASN A 301 -8.30 -34.06 20.05
C ASN A 301 -7.49 -34.00 21.35
N GLU A 302 -8.19 -33.97 22.49
CA GLU A 302 -7.63 -33.80 23.84
C GLU A 302 -6.54 -34.82 24.23
N SER A 303 -6.48 -35.98 23.55
CA SER A 303 -5.41 -36.96 23.79
C SER A 303 -4.03 -36.41 23.42
N LEU A 304 -3.94 -35.48 22.48
CA LEU A 304 -2.70 -34.84 22.00
C LEU A 304 -2.52 -33.40 22.53
N SER A 305 -3.05 -33.12 23.72
CA SER A 305 -3.11 -31.76 24.29
C SER A 305 -1.78 -31.11 24.70
N THR A 306 -0.66 -31.83 24.63
CA THR A 306 0.69 -31.28 24.92
C THR A 306 1.60 -31.41 23.71
N VAL A 307 2.61 -30.55 23.64
CA VAL A 307 3.58 -30.53 22.53
C VAL A 307 4.32 -31.87 22.43
N GLU A 308 4.71 -32.46 23.56
CA GLU A 308 5.43 -33.74 23.60
C GLU A 308 4.57 -34.89 23.08
N LYS A 309 3.29 -34.94 23.48
CA LYS A 309 2.35 -35.95 23.02
C LYS A 309 2.11 -35.84 21.52
N LEU A 310 1.86 -34.63 21.03
CA LEU A 310 1.65 -34.38 19.61
C LEU A 310 2.89 -34.74 18.80
N GLN A 311 4.09 -34.33 19.24
CA GLN A 311 5.34 -34.63 18.55
C GLN A 311 5.61 -36.14 18.47
N ALA A 312 5.38 -36.88 19.56
CA ALA A 312 5.52 -38.33 19.58
C ALA A 312 4.52 -39.01 18.64
N ALA A 313 3.25 -38.56 18.65
CA ALA A 313 2.20 -39.10 17.79
C ALA A 313 2.48 -38.82 16.31
N LEU A 314 2.98 -37.63 15.96
CA LEU A 314 3.33 -37.27 14.58
C LEU A 314 4.41 -38.17 13.99
N ILE A 315 5.45 -38.51 14.78
CA ILE A 315 6.53 -39.41 14.33
C ILE A 315 5.98 -40.81 13.99
N VAL A 316 5.11 -41.35 14.86
CA VAL A 316 4.48 -42.67 14.64
C VAL A 316 3.55 -42.63 13.44
N ALA A 317 2.74 -41.58 13.31
CA ALA A 317 1.81 -41.39 12.20
C ALA A 317 2.54 -41.27 10.85
N GLU A 318 3.61 -40.48 10.78
CA GLU A 318 4.42 -40.28 9.56
C GLU A 318 5.07 -41.59 9.10
N ALA A 319 5.63 -42.38 10.02
CA ALA A 319 6.18 -43.69 9.70
C ALA A 319 5.12 -44.63 9.14
N SER A 320 3.93 -44.66 9.76
CA SER A 320 2.83 -45.52 9.35
C SER A 320 2.19 -45.13 8.01
N ILE A 321 2.15 -43.83 7.68
CA ILE A 321 1.67 -43.34 6.37
C ILE A 321 2.68 -43.64 5.27
N SER A 322 3.98 -43.62 5.58
CA SER A 322 5.03 -43.82 4.58
C SER A 322 5.03 -45.21 3.95
N GLU A 323 4.36 -46.17 4.59
CA GLU A 323 4.14 -47.53 4.06
C GLU A 323 2.96 -47.61 3.07
N LEU A 324 2.07 -46.61 3.04
CA LEU A 324 0.90 -46.58 2.17
C LEU A 324 1.24 -46.01 0.78
N PRO A 325 0.54 -46.44 -0.29
CA PRO A 325 0.57 -45.76 -1.58
C PRO A 325 0.21 -44.27 -1.45
N LYS A 326 0.87 -43.42 -2.25
CA LYS A 326 0.71 -41.95 -2.17
C LYS A 326 -0.73 -41.47 -2.33
N ASP A 327 -1.48 -42.13 -3.22
CA ASP A 327 -2.85 -41.77 -3.57
C ASP A 327 -3.91 -42.42 -2.67
N THR A 328 -3.51 -43.18 -1.64
CA THR A 328 -4.44 -43.83 -0.70
C THR A 328 -5.34 -42.77 -0.04
N PRO A 329 -6.67 -42.87 -0.16
CA PRO A 329 -7.61 -41.91 0.44
C PRO A 329 -7.56 -41.91 1.97
N TYR A 330 -7.75 -40.74 2.59
CA TYR A 330 -7.75 -40.60 4.06
C TYR A 330 -8.74 -41.55 4.77
N GLN A 331 -9.89 -41.83 4.14
CA GLN A 331 -10.92 -42.70 4.70
C GLN A 331 -10.42 -44.13 4.99
N GLU A 332 -9.42 -44.63 4.25
CA GLU A 332 -8.92 -46.00 4.43
C GLU A 332 -8.12 -46.18 5.72
N PHE A 333 -7.50 -45.11 6.24
CA PHE A 333 -6.68 -45.15 7.45
C PHE A 333 -7.17 -44.22 8.57
N GLN A 334 -8.32 -43.56 8.38
CA GLN A 334 -8.92 -42.63 9.33
C GLN A 334 -9.13 -43.26 10.71
N HIS A 335 -9.70 -44.47 10.80
CA HIS A 335 -10.03 -45.10 12.08
C HIS A 335 -8.80 -45.25 12.99
N ARG A 336 -7.70 -45.75 12.42
CA ARG A 336 -6.41 -45.90 13.11
C ARG A 336 -5.87 -44.55 13.59
N PHE A 337 -6.06 -43.49 12.79
CA PHE A 337 -5.59 -42.14 13.11
C PHE A 337 -6.40 -41.50 14.24
N SER A 338 -7.72 -41.70 14.23
CA SER A 338 -8.60 -41.25 15.30
C SER A 338 -8.26 -41.90 16.65
N GLU A 339 -7.88 -43.19 16.66
CA GLU A 339 -7.38 -43.87 17.88
C GLU A 339 -6.10 -43.24 18.45
N TRP A 340 -5.28 -42.62 17.59
CA TRP A 340 -4.06 -41.92 17.99
C TRP A 340 -4.27 -40.43 18.30
N GLY A 341 -5.52 -39.95 18.21
CA GLY A 341 -5.87 -38.56 18.51
C GLY A 341 -5.88 -37.62 17.31
N PHE A 342 -5.71 -38.13 16.09
CA PHE A 342 -5.76 -37.33 14.86
C PHE A 342 -7.17 -37.34 14.26
N GLU A 343 -7.75 -36.16 14.14
CA GLU A 343 -9.04 -35.93 13.49
C GLU A 343 -8.86 -35.59 12.00
N LYS A 344 -9.97 -35.33 11.29
CA LYS A 344 -9.94 -34.94 9.86
C LYS A 344 -9.25 -33.58 9.66
N GLY A 345 -8.76 -33.33 8.43
CA GLY A 345 -8.23 -32.02 8.02
C GLY A 345 -6.76 -32.00 7.62
N TRP A 346 -6.03 -33.09 7.86
CA TRP A 346 -4.60 -33.20 7.51
C TRP A 346 -4.34 -33.35 6.01
N GLY A 347 -5.28 -33.91 5.27
CA GLY A 347 -5.12 -34.17 3.84
C GLY A 347 -6.16 -35.15 3.30
N ASN A 348 -6.37 -35.12 1.99
CA ASN A 348 -7.27 -36.05 1.30
C ASN A 348 -6.63 -37.39 0.94
N THR A 349 -5.31 -37.43 0.83
CA THR A 349 -4.51 -38.59 0.43
C THR A 349 -3.38 -38.83 1.43
N ALA A 350 -2.86 -40.04 1.48
CA ALA A 350 -1.69 -40.40 2.29
C ALA A 350 -0.51 -39.45 2.05
N GLN A 351 -0.22 -39.11 0.78
CA GLN A 351 0.83 -38.13 0.46
C GLN A 351 0.56 -36.78 1.13
N ARG A 352 -0.65 -36.24 1.00
CA ARG A 352 -0.98 -34.91 1.53
C ARG A 352 -0.96 -34.88 3.05
N VAL A 353 -1.48 -35.92 3.70
CA VAL A 353 -1.43 -36.04 5.17
C VAL A 353 0.02 -36.08 5.64
N ARG A 354 0.88 -36.86 4.96
CA ARG A 354 2.31 -36.92 5.26
C ARG A 354 2.98 -35.55 5.13
N GLU A 355 2.72 -34.82 4.05
CA GLU A 355 3.26 -33.47 3.84
C GLU A 355 2.88 -32.53 4.99
N THR A 356 1.59 -32.47 5.34
CA THR A 356 1.09 -31.61 6.42
C THR A 356 1.70 -31.98 7.77
N MET A 357 1.71 -33.28 8.12
CA MET A 357 2.28 -33.78 9.37
C MET A 357 3.78 -33.51 9.47
N ARG A 358 4.51 -33.68 8.36
CA ARG A 358 5.93 -33.37 8.29
C ARG A 358 6.20 -31.88 8.48
N THR A 359 5.48 -31.02 7.78
CA THR A 359 5.60 -29.56 7.97
C THR A 359 5.30 -29.18 9.42
N PHE A 360 4.31 -29.79 10.05
CA PHE A 360 4.01 -29.54 11.47
C PHE A 360 5.16 -29.98 12.38
N SER A 361 5.71 -31.18 12.16
CA SER A 361 6.86 -31.72 12.90
C SER A 361 8.10 -30.82 12.76
N GLU A 362 8.38 -30.34 11.55
CA GLU A 362 9.48 -29.40 11.28
C GLU A 362 9.25 -28.06 12.00
N VAL A 363 8.03 -27.51 11.99
CA VAL A 363 7.68 -26.28 12.72
C VAL A 363 7.81 -26.44 14.24
N LEU A 364 7.45 -27.59 14.81
CA LEU A 364 7.63 -27.84 16.25
C LEU A 364 9.11 -27.96 16.64
N GLN A 365 9.96 -28.47 15.75
CA GLN A 365 11.38 -28.68 16.01
C GLN A 365 12.22 -27.42 15.76
N ALA A 366 11.99 -26.77 14.62
CA ALA A 366 12.78 -25.64 14.14
C ALA A 366 11.88 -24.72 13.29
N PRO A 367 11.04 -23.89 13.92
CA PRO A 367 10.10 -23.05 13.19
C PRO A 367 10.85 -22.00 12.37
N ASP A 368 10.57 -21.96 11.08
CA ASP A 368 10.98 -20.89 10.17
C ASP A 368 9.77 -20.22 9.51
N PRO A 369 9.92 -18.97 9.02
CA PRO A 369 8.78 -18.20 8.50
C PRO A 369 8.10 -18.86 7.30
N VAL A 370 8.86 -19.51 6.42
CA VAL A 370 8.34 -20.12 5.18
C VAL A 370 7.54 -21.38 5.52
N GLN A 371 8.06 -22.22 6.42
CA GLN A 371 7.34 -23.39 6.90
C GLN A 371 6.08 -23.00 7.68
N LEU A 372 6.13 -21.93 8.48
CA LEU A 372 4.97 -21.43 9.21
C LEU A 372 3.88 -20.93 8.24
N GLU A 373 4.24 -20.13 7.24
CA GLU A 373 3.31 -19.70 6.19
C GLU A 373 2.72 -20.90 5.42
N SER A 374 3.55 -21.90 5.09
CA SER A 374 3.12 -23.14 4.46
C SER A 374 2.12 -23.91 5.33
N LEU A 375 2.42 -24.04 6.63
CA LEU A 375 1.55 -24.70 7.59
C LEU A 375 0.18 -24.04 7.64
N PHE A 376 0.10 -22.73 7.90
CA PHE A 376 -1.19 -22.03 7.98
C PHE A 376 -1.96 -22.03 6.66
N SER A 377 -1.28 -22.17 5.51
CA SER A 377 -1.95 -22.34 4.22
C SER A 377 -2.63 -23.71 4.07
N SER A 378 -2.20 -24.71 4.83
CA SER A 378 -2.72 -26.08 4.81
C SER A 378 -3.81 -26.35 5.86
N LEU A 379 -3.92 -25.51 6.90
CA LEU A 379 -4.86 -25.73 8.00
C LEU A 379 -6.33 -25.46 7.60
N PRO A 380 -7.27 -26.30 8.05
CA PRO A 380 -8.70 -26.15 7.77
C PRO A 380 -9.34 -25.15 8.75
N ASN A 381 -9.01 -23.86 8.62
CA ASN A 381 -9.45 -22.80 9.57
C ASN A 381 -10.32 -21.72 8.94
N MET A 382 -10.74 -21.87 7.68
CA MET A 382 -11.53 -20.88 6.99
C MET A 382 -12.49 -21.53 6.00
N PHE A 383 -13.78 -21.27 6.22
CA PHE A 383 -14.90 -21.81 5.47
C PHE A 383 -15.95 -20.73 5.18
N ASN A 384 -16.20 -19.85 6.16
CA ASN A 384 -17.24 -18.85 6.13
C ASN A 384 -16.64 -17.43 6.13
N ILE A 385 -16.87 -16.68 5.05
CA ILE A 385 -16.35 -15.33 4.88
C ILE A 385 -17.50 -14.33 4.71
N VAL A 386 -17.42 -13.22 5.44
CA VAL A 386 -18.37 -12.10 5.31
C VAL A 386 -17.65 -10.89 4.77
N ILE A 387 -18.20 -10.27 3.73
CA ILE A 387 -17.61 -9.09 3.07
C ILE A 387 -18.62 -7.94 3.14
N PHE A 388 -18.23 -6.80 3.71
CA PHE A 388 -19.10 -5.63 3.80
C PHE A 388 -18.85 -4.63 2.69
N SER A 389 -19.91 -4.22 2.00
CA SER A 389 -19.93 -3.12 1.02
C SER A 389 -21.30 -2.41 1.03
N PRO A 390 -21.62 -1.59 2.05
CA PRO A 390 -22.96 -1.06 2.27
C PRO A 390 -23.46 -0.05 1.23
N HIS A 391 -22.65 0.93 0.84
CA HIS A 391 -23.05 1.98 -0.09
C HIS A 391 -23.19 1.50 -1.55
N GLY A 392 -23.75 2.39 -2.39
CA GLY A 392 -23.88 2.18 -3.83
C GLY A 392 -24.99 1.19 -4.22
N TYR A 393 -25.11 0.94 -5.52
CA TYR A 393 -25.99 -0.07 -6.09
C TYR A 393 -25.20 -1.35 -6.30
N PHE A 394 -25.03 -2.16 -5.26
CA PHE A 394 -24.28 -3.41 -5.38
C PHE A 394 -25.14 -4.47 -6.08
N GLY A 395 -24.72 -4.90 -7.27
CA GLY A 395 -25.38 -5.91 -8.11
C GLY A 395 -24.48 -6.39 -9.24
N GLN A 396 -24.96 -7.37 -10.01
CA GLN A 396 -24.16 -8.03 -11.06
C GLN A 396 -24.47 -7.52 -12.46
N GLU A 397 -25.64 -6.89 -12.65
CA GLU A 397 -26.17 -6.42 -13.94
C GLU A 397 -26.79 -5.04 -13.73
N ASP A 398 -26.72 -4.19 -14.76
CA ASP A 398 -27.39 -2.87 -14.83
C ASP A 398 -27.07 -1.87 -13.69
N VAL A 399 -25.94 -2.07 -12.99
CA VAL A 399 -25.53 -1.21 -11.87
C VAL A 399 -24.29 -0.35 -12.13
N LEU A 400 -23.38 -0.79 -13.00
CA LEU A 400 -22.11 -0.08 -13.24
C LEU A 400 -22.36 1.28 -13.87
N GLY A 401 -21.80 2.34 -13.27
CA GLY A 401 -22.02 3.73 -13.69
C GLY A 401 -23.15 4.45 -12.95
N LEU A 402 -23.93 3.74 -12.13
CA LEU A 402 -24.83 4.38 -11.17
C LEU A 402 -24.04 5.11 -10.05
N PRO A 403 -24.65 6.08 -9.36
CA PRO A 403 -24.00 6.79 -8.25
C PRO A 403 -23.37 5.84 -7.23
N ASP A 404 -22.14 6.16 -6.81
CA ASP A 404 -21.31 5.37 -5.88
C ASP A 404 -21.09 3.91 -6.30
N THR A 405 -21.25 3.59 -7.59
CA THR A 405 -21.17 2.22 -8.11
C THR A 405 -20.14 2.11 -9.22
N GLY A 406 -19.01 1.48 -8.93
CA GLY A 406 -17.89 1.39 -9.86
C GLY A 406 -16.94 0.24 -9.56
N GLY A 407 -15.63 0.52 -9.62
CA GLY A 407 -14.56 -0.48 -9.51
C GLY A 407 -14.62 -1.35 -8.25
N GLN A 408 -15.15 -0.83 -7.14
CA GLN A 408 -15.34 -1.60 -5.90
C GLN A 408 -16.28 -2.80 -6.10
N VAL A 409 -17.37 -2.66 -6.85
CA VAL A 409 -18.31 -3.77 -7.12
C VAL A 409 -17.63 -4.84 -7.97
N VAL A 410 -16.92 -4.43 -9.02
CA VAL A 410 -16.16 -5.35 -9.89
C VAL A 410 -15.10 -6.08 -9.08
N TYR A 411 -14.33 -5.35 -8.27
CA TYR A 411 -13.31 -5.91 -7.38
C TYR A 411 -13.88 -6.99 -6.47
N ILE A 412 -14.99 -6.71 -5.78
CA ILE A 412 -15.57 -7.66 -4.81
C ILE A 412 -16.16 -8.89 -5.53
N LEU A 413 -16.83 -8.71 -6.67
CA LEU A 413 -17.38 -9.84 -7.42
C LEU A 413 -16.27 -10.79 -7.92
N ASP A 414 -15.18 -10.25 -8.48
CA ASP A 414 -14.05 -11.05 -8.93
C ASP A 414 -13.27 -11.67 -7.75
N GLN A 415 -13.12 -10.91 -6.64
CA GLN A 415 -12.55 -11.41 -5.39
C GLN A 415 -13.32 -12.63 -4.88
N VAL A 416 -14.65 -12.56 -4.81
CA VAL A 416 -15.47 -13.65 -4.26
C VAL A 416 -15.35 -14.92 -5.10
N ARG A 417 -15.38 -14.81 -6.44
CA ARG A 417 -15.19 -15.96 -7.33
C ARG A 417 -13.85 -16.66 -7.07
N ALA A 418 -12.78 -15.89 -6.99
CA ALA A 418 -11.45 -16.43 -6.76
C ALA A 418 -11.27 -17.00 -5.34
N LEU A 419 -11.88 -16.37 -4.32
CA LEU A 419 -11.89 -16.89 -2.96
C LEU A 419 -12.65 -18.22 -2.87
N GLU A 420 -13.80 -18.33 -3.51
CA GLU A 420 -14.57 -19.59 -3.50
C GLU A 420 -13.80 -20.71 -4.19
N GLU A 421 -13.19 -20.45 -5.34
CA GLU A 421 -12.37 -21.43 -6.07
C GLU A 421 -11.21 -21.95 -5.19
N GLU A 422 -10.47 -21.05 -4.56
CA GLU A 422 -9.36 -21.41 -3.69
C GLU A 422 -9.84 -22.11 -2.40
N LEU A 423 -10.95 -21.70 -1.80
CA LEU A 423 -11.54 -22.38 -0.64
C LEU A 423 -11.95 -23.82 -0.98
N LEU A 424 -12.67 -24.02 -2.09
CA LEU A 424 -13.06 -25.34 -2.57
C LEU A 424 -11.84 -26.23 -2.80
N LEU A 425 -10.76 -25.67 -3.37
CA LEU A 425 -9.50 -26.38 -3.55
C LEU A 425 -8.87 -26.79 -2.21
N ARG A 426 -8.76 -25.86 -1.24
CA ARG A 426 -8.17 -26.13 0.07
C ARG A 426 -8.97 -27.18 0.85
N ILE A 427 -10.28 -27.01 0.94
CA ILE A 427 -11.19 -27.95 1.63
C ILE A 427 -11.05 -29.35 1.03
N LYS A 428 -11.04 -29.45 -0.30
CA LYS A 428 -10.83 -30.74 -0.98
C LYS A 428 -9.46 -31.33 -0.66
N GLN A 429 -8.39 -30.53 -0.69
CA GLN A 429 -7.03 -30.99 -0.37
C GLN A 429 -6.88 -31.41 1.08
N GLN A 430 -7.64 -30.82 2.00
CA GLN A 430 -7.68 -31.15 3.43
C GLN A 430 -8.47 -32.44 3.74
N GLY A 431 -9.12 -33.04 2.73
CA GLY A 431 -9.93 -34.24 2.91
C GLY A 431 -11.30 -33.96 3.54
N LEU A 432 -11.78 -32.72 3.44
CA LEU A 432 -13.05 -32.27 4.00
C LEU A 432 -14.12 -32.17 2.90
N SER A 433 -15.38 -32.28 3.32
CA SER A 433 -16.56 -32.13 2.46
C SER A 433 -17.42 -30.92 2.84
N VAL A 434 -16.82 -29.96 3.55
CA VAL A 434 -17.48 -28.72 3.98
C VAL A 434 -17.83 -27.88 2.75
N LYS A 435 -19.01 -27.26 2.74
CA LYS A 435 -19.38 -26.28 1.72
C LYS A 435 -18.99 -24.90 2.23
N PRO A 436 -18.02 -24.21 1.61
CA PRO A 436 -17.68 -22.85 2.02
C PRO A 436 -18.87 -21.92 1.79
N GLN A 437 -18.99 -20.84 2.56
CA GLN A 437 -20.01 -19.82 2.35
C GLN A 437 -19.36 -18.44 2.33
N ILE A 438 -19.63 -17.68 1.26
CA ILE A 438 -19.21 -16.28 1.17
C ILE A 438 -20.45 -15.40 1.04
N PHE A 439 -20.65 -14.48 1.98
CA PHE A 439 -21.73 -13.51 1.92
C PHE A 439 -21.18 -12.09 1.72
N VAL A 440 -21.60 -11.45 0.63
CA VAL A 440 -21.39 -10.01 0.42
C VAL A 440 -22.58 -9.26 1.01
N ILE A 441 -22.36 -8.58 2.12
CA ILE A 441 -23.37 -7.81 2.84
C ILE A 441 -23.42 -6.39 2.31
N THR A 442 -24.56 -6.01 1.76
CA THR A 442 -24.80 -4.69 1.18
C THR A 442 -26.20 -4.19 1.54
N ARG A 443 -26.53 -2.97 1.11
CA ARG A 443 -27.82 -2.36 1.40
C ARG A 443 -28.92 -2.91 0.48
N LEU A 444 -30.08 -3.20 1.07
CA LEU A 444 -31.33 -3.42 0.32
C LEU A 444 -31.96 -2.07 -0.02
N ILE A 445 -32.21 -1.82 -1.31
CA ILE A 445 -32.80 -0.58 -1.82
C ILE A 445 -34.14 -0.92 -2.50
N PRO A 446 -35.28 -0.79 -1.79
CA PRO A 446 -36.61 -1.11 -2.33
C PRO A 446 -36.96 -0.36 -3.62
N GLU A 447 -36.57 0.91 -3.75
CA GLU A 447 -36.88 1.75 -4.91
C GLU A 447 -35.83 1.69 -6.03
N ALA A 448 -34.95 0.67 -6.03
CA ALA A 448 -33.96 0.48 -7.09
C ALA A 448 -34.61 -0.06 -8.36
N GLN A 449 -35.23 0.82 -9.14
CA GLN A 449 -35.86 0.47 -10.42
C GLN A 449 -34.80 0.09 -11.46
N GLY A 450 -35.03 -1.03 -12.16
CA GLY A 450 -34.14 -1.52 -13.22
C GLY A 450 -32.97 -2.37 -12.74
N THR A 451 -32.78 -2.56 -11.44
CA THR A 451 -31.71 -3.41 -10.89
C THR A 451 -32.27 -4.47 -9.93
N LYS A 452 -31.42 -5.43 -9.52
CA LYS A 452 -31.74 -6.46 -8.52
C LYS A 452 -31.44 -6.01 -7.08
N CYS A 453 -31.18 -4.72 -6.83
CA CYS A 453 -30.80 -4.22 -5.50
C CYS A 453 -31.95 -4.26 -4.47
N ASN A 454 -33.17 -4.55 -4.90
CA ASN A 454 -34.33 -4.81 -4.05
C ASN A 454 -34.45 -6.28 -3.61
N LEU A 455 -33.68 -7.20 -4.21
CA LEU A 455 -33.67 -8.62 -3.84
C LEU A 455 -32.79 -8.85 -2.62
N GLU A 456 -33.38 -9.49 -1.61
CA GLU A 456 -32.72 -9.75 -0.33
C GLU A 456 -31.53 -10.69 -0.45
N VAL A 457 -31.65 -11.76 -1.22
CA VAL A 457 -30.57 -12.72 -1.47
C VAL A 457 -30.41 -12.91 -2.97
N GLU A 458 -29.18 -12.83 -3.46
CA GLU A 458 -28.85 -13.05 -4.87
C GLU A 458 -27.59 -13.92 -4.99
N PRO A 459 -27.66 -15.09 -5.66
CA PRO A 459 -26.47 -15.90 -5.94
C PRO A 459 -25.47 -15.16 -6.83
N ILE A 460 -24.19 -15.29 -6.55
CA ILE A 460 -23.13 -14.68 -7.38
C ILE A 460 -22.86 -15.59 -8.59
N VAL A 461 -22.87 -15.02 -9.79
CA VAL A 461 -22.62 -15.70 -11.06
C VAL A 461 -21.22 -16.30 -11.05
N ASP A 462 -21.10 -17.51 -11.59
CA ASP A 462 -19.89 -18.34 -11.62
C ASP A 462 -19.40 -18.80 -10.23
N THR A 463 -20.31 -18.83 -9.24
CA THR A 463 -20.06 -19.40 -7.91
C THR A 463 -21.13 -20.43 -7.54
N LYS A 464 -20.83 -21.32 -6.58
CA LYS A 464 -21.72 -22.39 -6.10
C LYS A 464 -22.36 -22.09 -4.74
N HIS A 465 -21.66 -21.34 -3.90
CA HIS A 465 -21.99 -21.15 -2.50
C HIS A 465 -21.87 -19.69 -2.04
N SER A 466 -21.63 -18.77 -2.98
CA SER A 466 -21.45 -17.35 -2.68
C SER A 466 -22.68 -16.53 -3.04
N HIS A 467 -23.06 -15.60 -2.17
CA HIS A 467 -24.31 -14.85 -2.28
C HIS A 467 -24.12 -13.39 -1.88
N ILE A 468 -24.90 -12.51 -2.49
CA ILE A 468 -25.13 -11.15 -2.02
C ILE A 468 -26.31 -11.20 -1.05
N LEU A 469 -26.12 -10.70 0.18
CA LEU A 469 -27.17 -10.56 1.18
C LEU A 469 -27.43 -9.06 1.44
N ARG A 470 -28.62 -8.62 1.10
CA ARG A 470 -29.04 -7.23 1.20
C ARG A 470 -29.85 -7.00 2.47
N ILE A 471 -29.47 -5.97 3.22
CA ILE A 471 -30.12 -5.62 4.48
C ILE A 471 -30.60 -4.16 4.38
N PRO A 472 -31.88 -3.87 4.67
CA PRO A 472 -32.40 -2.52 4.54
C PRO A 472 -31.83 -1.61 5.63
N PHE A 473 -31.53 -0.36 5.26
CA PHE A 473 -31.36 0.69 6.26
C PHE A 473 -32.68 0.98 6.95
N ARG A 474 -32.63 1.23 8.26
CA ARG A 474 -33.81 1.46 9.11
C ARG A 474 -33.69 2.76 9.88
N THR A 475 -34.72 3.57 9.77
CA THR A 475 -34.95 4.78 10.58
C THR A 475 -35.96 4.46 11.68
N GLU A 476 -36.25 5.42 12.56
CA GLU A 476 -37.35 5.29 13.52
C GLU A 476 -38.72 5.13 12.84
N LYS A 477 -38.86 5.64 11.62
CA LYS A 477 -40.08 5.56 10.80
C LYS A 477 -40.18 4.27 9.97
N GLY A 478 -39.22 3.35 10.09
CA GLY A 478 -39.18 2.09 9.35
C GLY A 478 -38.05 2.03 8.31
N ILE A 479 -38.21 1.18 7.29
CA ILE A 479 -37.23 0.95 6.22
C ILE A 479 -37.05 2.22 5.38
N LEU A 480 -35.81 2.57 5.04
CA LEU A 480 -35.49 3.69 4.14
C LEU A 480 -35.44 3.20 2.68
N PRO A 481 -36.42 3.55 1.84
CA PRO A 481 -36.59 2.90 0.54
C PRO A 481 -35.67 3.45 -0.57
N LYS A 482 -35.34 4.75 -0.50
CA LYS A 482 -34.54 5.49 -1.47
C LYS A 482 -33.03 5.26 -1.34
N TRP A 483 -32.28 5.39 -2.42
CA TRP A 483 -30.81 5.42 -2.38
C TRP A 483 -30.28 6.57 -1.49
N VAL A 484 -29.09 6.38 -0.92
CA VAL A 484 -28.38 7.35 -0.08
C VAL A 484 -26.92 7.36 -0.54
N SER A 485 -26.37 8.57 -0.70
CA SER A 485 -24.96 8.80 -1.03
C SER A 485 -24.05 8.19 0.03
N ARG A 486 -22.88 7.69 -0.38
CA ARG A 486 -21.83 7.17 0.51
C ARG A 486 -21.38 8.18 1.57
N PHE A 487 -21.54 9.48 1.33
CA PHE A 487 -21.26 10.53 2.31
C PHE A 487 -22.35 10.67 3.39
N ASP A 488 -23.54 10.14 3.16
CA ASP A 488 -24.72 10.34 4.02
C ASP A 488 -25.16 9.04 4.74
N VAL A 489 -24.39 7.95 4.61
CA VAL A 489 -24.78 6.63 5.17
C VAL A 489 -24.55 6.48 6.67
N TYR A 490 -23.69 7.31 7.28
CA TYR A 490 -23.20 7.15 8.65
C TYR A 490 -24.31 7.00 9.73
N PRO A 491 -25.44 7.72 9.67
CA PRO A 491 -26.57 7.54 10.60
C PRO A 491 -27.19 6.15 10.63
N TYR A 492 -27.00 5.36 9.59
CA TYR A 492 -27.64 4.05 9.46
C TYR A 492 -26.69 2.89 9.81
N LEU A 493 -25.38 3.13 9.85
CA LEU A 493 -24.37 2.07 9.91
C LEU A 493 -24.40 1.27 11.21
N GLU A 494 -24.70 1.89 12.35
CA GLU A 494 -24.79 1.17 13.62
C GLU A 494 -25.95 0.16 13.62
N ARG A 495 -27.14 0.60 13.17
CA ARG A 495 -28.31 -0.28 13.03
C ARG A 495 -28.06 -1.33 11.96
N PHE A 496 -27.38 -0.96 10.88
CA PHE A 496 -26.98 -1.91 9.84
C PHE A 496 -26.00 -2.96 10.38
N ALA A 497 -25.08 -2.62 11.29
CA ALA A 497 -24.18 -3.59 11.92
C ALA A 497 -24.90 -4.62 12.81
N GLN A 498 -26.15 -4.35 13.21
CA GLN A 498 -27.02 -5.34 13.86
C GLN A 498 -27.44 -6.48 12.90
N ALA A 499 -27.09 -6.38 11.61
CA ALA A 499 -27.10 -7.45 10.61
C ALA A 499 -26.48 -8.76 11.08
N SER A 500 -25.62 -8.74 12.11
CA SER A 500 -24.99 -9.94 12.68
C SER A 500 -25.99 -11.07 12.92
N ALA A 501 -27.21 -10.75 13.38
CA ALA A 501 -28.23 -11.79 13.64
C ALA A 501 -28.63 -12.53 12.35
N LYS A 502 -28.85 -11.79 11.27
CA LYS A 502 -29.22 -12.33 9.96
C LYS A 502 -28.07 -13.08 9.30
N VAL A 503 -26.85 -12.57 9.45
CA VAL A 503 -25.64 -13.27 8.97
C VAL A 503 -25.51 -14.63 9.66
N LEU A 504 -25.66 -14.67 11.00
CA LEU A 504 -25.61 -15.92 11.77
C LEU A 504 -26.78 -16.87 11.42
N GLU A 505 -27.96 -16.33 11.11
CA GLU A 505 -29.11 -17.12 10.65
C GLU A 505 -28.81 -17.84 9.33
N HIS A 506 -28.22 -17.16 8.35
CA HIS A 506 -27.87 -17.77 7.07
C HIS A 506 -26.64 -18.67 7.13
N MET A 507 -25.64 -18.34 7.96
CA MET A 507 -24.41 -19.12 8.06
C MET A 507 -24.50 -20.32 9.02
N GLU A 508 -25.50 -20.31 9.92
CA GLU A 508 -25.69 -21.28 11.02
C GLU A 508 -24.51 -21.38 12.01
N CYS A 509 -23.48 -20.55 11.83
CA CYS A 509 -22.27 -20.49 12.64
C CYS A 509 -21.61 -19.10 12.48
N LYS A 510 -20.55 -18.85 13.26
CA LYS A 510 -19.79 -17.61 13.15
C LYS A 510 -18.97 -17.59 11.86
N PRO A 511 -18.76 -16.41 11.25
CA PRO A 511 -17.78 -16.30 10.18
C PRO A 511 -16.36 -16.51 10.71
N ASP A 512 -15.49 -17.06 9.87
CA ASP A 512 -14.07 -17.26 10.17
C ASP A 512 -13.27 -15.99 9.85
N LEU A 513 -13.74 -15.21 8.87
CA LEU A 513 -13.15 -13.95 8.43
C LEU A 513 -14.22 -12.90 8.08
N ILE A 514 -14.00 -11.66 8.52
CA ILE A 514 -14.78 -10.50 8.13
C ILE A 514 -13.90 -9.51 7.37
N ILE A 515 -14.34 -9.06 6.20
CA ILE A 515 -13.63 -8.11 5.35
C ILE A 515 -14.49 -6.84 5.19
N GLY A 516 -13.95 -5.70 5.63
CA GLY A 516 -14.53 -4.40 5.33
C GLY A 516 -14.05 -3.84 3.99
N ASN A 517 -14.92 -3.14 3.27
CA ASN A 517 -14.56 -2.39 2.07
C ASN A 517 -15.03 -0.94 2.19
N TYR A 518 -14.14 0.01 1.90
CA TYR A 518 -14.36 1.45 2.03
C TYR A 518 -14.73 1.89 3.46
N SER A 519 -14.88 3.19 3.72
CA SER A 519 -15.08 3.74 5.07
C SER A 519 -16.28 3.13 5.81
N ASP A 520 -17.42 3.00 5.15
CA ASP A 520 -18.67 2.50 5.73
C ASP A 520 -18.63 0.99 5.97
N GLY A 521 -18.15 0.21 4.99
CA GLY A 521 -17.98 -1.23 5.14
C GLY A 521 -16.90 -1.58 6.16
N ASN A 522 -15.81 -0.82 6.22
CA ASN A 522 -14.75 -0.97 7.22
C ASN A 522 -15.27 -0.72 8.64
N LEU A 523 -16.06 0.33 8.84
CA LEU A 523 -16.66 0.60 10.14
C LEU A 523 -17.62 -0.50 10.58
N VAL A 524 -18.53 -0.93 9.69
CA VAL A 524 -19.49 -2.01 9.99
C VAL A 524 -18.77 -3.32 10.28
N ALA A 525 -17.72 -3.64 9.50
CA ALA A 525 -16.86 -4.79 9.73
C ALA A 525 -16.21 -4.73 11.11
N SER A 526 -15.70 -3.57 11.55
CA SER A 526 -15.10 -3.40 12.88
C SER A 526 -16.10 -3.63 14.01
N LEU A 527 -17.31 -3.08 13.88
CA LEU A 527 -18.37 -3.30 14.88
C LEU A 527 -18.77 -4.77 14.97
N MET A 528 -18.89 -5.45 13.84
CA MET A 528 -19.28 -6.87 13.82
C MET A 528 -18.15 -7.79 14.29
N ALA A 529 -16.91 -7.56 13.85
CA ALA A 529 -15.75 -8.34 14.24
C ALA A 529 -15.51 -8.25 15.76
N ALA A 530 -15.62 -7.05 16.34
CA ALA A 530 -15.55 -6.85 17.78
C ALA A 530 -16.66 -7.62 18.52
N LYS A 531 -17.90 -7.57 18.01
CA LYS A 531 -19.06 -8.26 18.62
C LYS A 531 -18.93 -9.79 18.57
N LEU A 532 -18.51 -10.34 17.43
CA LEU A 532 -18.46 -11.80 17.22
C LEU A 532 -17.14 -12.42 17.69
N GLY A 533 -16.10 -11.60 17.86
CA GLY A 533 -14.76 -12.04 18.18
C GLY A 533 -14.06 -12.68 16.97
N VAL A 534 -14.24 -12.15 15.77
CA VAL A 534 -13.75 -12.73 14.49
C VAL A 534 -12.57 -11.92 13.94
N THR A 535 -11.68 -12.58 13.20
CA THR A 535 -10.55 -11.92 12.51
C THR A 535 -11.06 -10.89 11.50
N GLN A 536 -10.48 -9.69 11.51
CA GLN A 536 -10.89 -8.59 10.62
C GLN A 536 -9.81 -8.20 9.62
N GLY A 537 -10.14 -8.26 8.33
CA GLY A 537 -9.44 -7.57 7.26
C GLY A 537 -10.15 -6.28 6.84
N THR A 538 -9.42 -5.27 6.37
CA THR A 538 -10.00 -4.08 5.73
C THR A 538 -9.33 -3.76 4.40
N ILE A 539 -10.11 -3.21 3.47
CA ILE A 539 -9.68 -2.70 2.18
C ILE A 539 -10.25 -1.29 2.03
N ALA A 540 -9.41 -0.26 1.91
CA ALA A 540 -9.90 1.10 1.79
C ALA A 540 -10.54 1.38 0.42
N HIS A 541 -9.97 0.85 -0.66
CA HIS A 541 -10.23 1.25 -2.06
C HIS A 541 -9.84 2.70 -2.38
N ALA A 542 -10.24 3.64 -1.53
CA ALA A 542 -9.85 5.03 -1.56
C ALA A 542 -9.96 5.65 -0.16
N LEU A 543 -9.10 6.62 0.14
CA LEU A 543 -9.21 7.45 1.34
C LEU A 543 -9.44 8.91 0.94
N GLU A 544 -10.65 9.40 1.18
CA GLU A 544 -11.13 10.68 0.64
C GLU A 544 -10.31 11.89 1.12
N LYS A 545 -9.66 11.80 2.29
CA LYS A 545 -8.75 12.85 2.78
C LYS A 545 -7.63 13.21 1.80
N THR A 546 -7.25 12.29 0.91
CA THR A 546 -6.24 12.55 -0.13
C THR A 546 -6.81 13.00 -1.47
N ASN A 547 -8.11 12.78 -1.69
CA ASN A 547 -8.82 13.19 -2.89
C ASN A 547 -9.31 14.63 -2.80
N TYR A 548 -9.59 15.11 -1.59
CA TYR A 548 -10.01 16.48 -1.31
C TYR A 548 -8.91 17.24 -0.58
N GLU A 549 -8.24 18.18 -1.26
CA GLU A 549 -7.10 18.91 -0.70
C GLU A 549 -7.49 19.72 0.53
N ASP A 550 -6.69 19.61 1.59
CA ASP A 550 -6.89 20.26 2.89
C ASP A 550 -8.26 19.96 3.53
N SER A 551 -8.93 18.87 3.15
CA SER A 551 -10.26 18.54 3.65
C SER A 551 -10.32 18.26 5.15
N ASP A 552 -9.19 17.92 5.75
CA ASP A 552 -9.02 17.80 7.18
C ASP A 552 -9.04 19.16 7.88
N ALA A 553 -8.21 20.10 7.45
CA ALA A 553 -8.13 21.44 8.05
C ALA A 553 -9.38 22.29 7.74
N LYS A 554 -9.97 22.13 6.55
CA LYS A 554 -11.18 22.83 6.09
C LYS A 554 -12.46 22.02 6.29
N TRP A 555 -12.42 20.98 7.13
CA TRP A 555 -13.53 20.03 7.27
C TRP A 555 -14.87 20.73 7.55
N LYS A 556 -14.91 21.78 8.40
CA LYS A 556 -16.13 22.53 8.74
C LYS A 556 -16.85 23.09 7.51
N GLU A 557 -16.12 23.54 6.50
CA GLU A 557 -16.70 24.08 5.26
C GLU A 557 -17.27 22.98 4.36
N LEU A 558 -16.68 21.78 4.43
CA LEU A 558 -16.99 20.64 3.58
C LEU A 558 -18.01 19.68 4.22
N ASP A 559 -18.13 19.70 5.54
CA ASP A 559 -18.95 18.78 6.33
C ASP A 559 -20.45 18.80 5.96
N PRO A 560 -21.08 19.96 5.69
CA PRO A 560 -22.49 19.99 5.28
C PRO A 560 -22.80 19.23 3.99
N LYS A 561 -21.77 18.96 3.16
CA LYS A 561 -21.93 18.26 1.87
C LYS A 561 -21.35 16.84 1.91
N TYR A 562 -20.21 16.64 2.55
CA TYR A 562 -19.44 15.40 2.47
C TYR A 562 -19.34 14.65 3.80
N HIS A 563 -19.74 15.27 4.92
CA HIS A 563 -19.71 14.67 6.26
C HIS A 563 -18.33 14.06 6.61
N PHE A 564 -17.24 14.75 6.24
CA PHE A 564 -15.88 14.27 6.43
C PHE A 564 -15.51 14.07 7.90
N SER A 565 -16.15 14.79 8.84
CA SER A 565 -16.00 14.53 10.27
C SER A 565 -16.35 13.08 10.62
N CYS A 566 -17.48 12.57 10.11
CA CYS A 566 -17.91 11.18 10.28
C CYS A 566 -16.97 10.23 9.54
N GLN A 567 -16.62 10.55 8.29
CA GLN A 567 -15.79 9.68 7.45
C GLN A 567 -14.39 9.46 8.03
N PHE A 568 -13.65 10.53 8.34
CA PHE A 568 -12.27 10.42 8.84
C PHE A 568 -12.23 9.78 10.23
N THR A 569 -13.26 9.99 11.05
CA THR A 569 -13.43 9.28 12.33
C THR A 569 -13.65 7.79 12.11
N ALA A 570 -14.53 7.41 11.16
CA ALA A 570 -14.78 6.00 10.80
C ALA A 570 -13.52 5.32 10.26
N ASP A 571 -12.77 6.02 9.39
CA ASP A 571 -11.51 5.54 8.83
C ASP A 571 -10.49 5.26 9.96
N LEU A 572 -10.27 6.22 10.87
CA LEU A 572 -9.36 6.04 12.01
C LEU A 572 -9.74 4.85 12.91
N ILE A 573 -11.03 4.68 13.18
CA ILE A 573 -11.55 3.55 13.96
C ILE A 573 -11.22 2.25 13.26
N ALA A 574 -11.55 2.13 11.99
CA ALA A 574 -11.42 0.86 11.28
C ALA A 574 -9.96 0.49 10.96
N MET A 575 -9.11 1.48 10.64
CA MET A 575 -7.66 1.29 10.47
C MET A 575 -7.01 0.67 11.71
N ASN A 576 -7.42 1.15 12.89
CA ASN A 576 -6.86 0.70 14.16
C ASN A 576 -7.49 -0.59 14.69
N ALA A 577 -8.77 -0.83 14.41
CA ALA A 577 -9.47 -2.06 14.76
C ALA A 577 -9.03 -3.28 13.93
N ALA A 578 -8.64 -3.08 12.66
CA ALA A 578 -8.29 -4.16 11.75
C ALA A 578 -7.10 -5.01 12.25
N ASP A 579 -7.21 -6.33 12.11
CA ASP A 579 -6.11 -7.26 12.35
C ASP A 579 -5.07 -7.19 11.23
N PHE A 580 -5.54 -7.02 9.98
CA PHE A 580 -4.72 -6.74 8.82
C PHE A 580 -5.43 -5.80 7.83
N ILE A 581 -4.63 -5.09 7.05
CA ILE A 581 -5.08 -4.15 6.01
C ILE A 581 -4.53 -4.62 4.69
N ILE A 582 -5.40 -4.75 3.69
CA ILE A 582 -5.00 -5.05 2.31
C ILE A 582 -5.02 -3.76 1.50
N THR A 583 -3.94 -3.53 0.78
CA THR A 583 -3.79 -2.47 -0.21
C THR A 583 -3.44 -3.06 -1.56
N SER A 584 -3.77 -2.34 -2.64
CA SER A 584 -3.45 -2.78 -4.00
C SER A 584 -2.01 -2.46 -4.38
N THR A 585 -1.41 -1.43 -3.76
CA THR A 585 -0.09 -0.90 -4.08
C THR A 585 0.64 -0.39 -2.85
N TYR A 586 1.97 -0.31 -2.93
CA TYR A 586 2.80 0.39 -1.93
C TYR A 586 2.43 1.88 -1.87
N GLN A 587 2.15 2.50 -3.02
CA GLN A 587 1.72 3.88 -3.14
C GLN A 587 0.49 4.20 -2.27
N GLU A 588 -0.45 3.26 -2.14
CA GLU A 588 -1.62 3.43 -1.27
C GLU A 588 -1.21 3.58 0.20
N ILE A 589 -0.18 2.87 0.65
CA ILE A 589 0.30 2.93 2.04
C ILE A 589 1.20 4.14 2.26
N ALA A 590 2.35 4.17 1.59
CA ALA A 590 3.46 5.08 1.85
C ALA A 590 3.85 5.92 0.61
N GLY A 591 3.05 5.88 -0.45
CA GLY A 591 3.23 6.76 -1.58
C GLY A 591 4.54 6.50 -2.33
N SER A 592 5.16 7.60 -2.74
CA SER A 592 6.43 7.63 -3.46
C SER A 592 7.46 8.35 -2.62
N LYS A 593 8.67 8.53 -3.15
CA LYS A 593 9.67 9.40 -2.52
C LYS A 593 9.17 10.84 -2.42
N GLU A 594 8.46 11.31 -3.43
CA GLU A 594 8.05 12.71 -3.57
C GLU A 594 6.70 13.03 -2.94
N ARG A 595 5.76 12.09 -2.95
CA ARG A 595 4.36 12.28 -2.51
C ARG A 595 4.00 11.25 -1.43
N PRO A 596 3.40 11.67 -0.30
CA PRO A 596 2.97 10.75 0.75
C PRO A 596 1.84 9.82 0.28
N GLY A 597 1.78 8.65 0.91
CA GLY A 597 0.73 7.66 0.67
C GLY A 597 -0.64 8.08 1.21
N GLN A 598 -1.68 7.32 0.83
CA GLN A 598 -3.04 7.59 1.30
C GLN A 598 -3.14 7.35 2.81
N TYR A 599 -2.72 6.16 3.27
CA TYR A 599 -2.66 5.84 4.71
C TYR A 599 -1.64 6.71 5.44
N GLU A 600 -0.46 6.96 4.84
CA GLU A 600 0.55 7.84 5.44
C GLU A 600 0.01 9.23 5.75
N SER A 601 -0.88 9.78 4.92
CA SER A 601 -1.50 11.07 5.20
C SER A 601 -2.36 11.08 6.48
N HIS A 602 -2.75 9.91 7.00
CA HIS A 602 -3.49 9.75 8.25
C HIS A 602 -2.59 9.51 9.47
N VAL A 603 -1.26 9.50 9.29
CA VAL A 603 -0.30 9.38 10.40
C VAL A 603 -0.48 10.54 11.38
N ALA A 604 -0.56 11.77 10.86
CA ALA A 604 -0.80 12.96 11.65
C ALA A 604 -1.61 13.98 10.84
N PHE A 605 -2.69 14.49 11.42
CA PHE A 605 -3.52 15.55 10.84
C PHE A 605 -4.39 16.21 11.91
N THR A 606 -5.11 17.26 11.55
CA THR A 606 -5.99 17.97 12.47
C THR A 606 -7.31 18.35 11.81
N MET A 607 -8.39 18.26 12.58
CA MET A 607 -9.71 18.79 12.25
C MET A 607 -10.01 19.90 13.26
N PRO A 608 -9.62 21.17 12.97
CA PRO A 608 -9.68 22.25 13.95
C PRO A 608 -11.10 22.42 14.52
N GLY A 609 -11.21 22.49 15.85
CA GLY A 609 -12.48 22.53 16.57
C GLY A 609 -13.13 21.16 16.87
N LEU A 610 -12.53 20.06 16.43
CA LEU A 610 -13.02 18.69 16.71
C LEU A 610 -11.94 17.85 17.41
N CYS A 611 -10.81 17.58 16.74
CA CYS A 611 -9.71 16.80 17.31
C CYS A 611 -8.40 17.02 16.56
N ARG A 612 -7.29 16.78 17.25
CA ARG A 612 -5.94 16.71 16.70
C ARG A 612 -5.47 15.26 16.71
N VAL A 613 -5.04 14.73 15.56
CA VAL A 613 -4.56 13.35 15.43
C VAL A 613 -3.05 13.40 15.36
N VAL A 614 -2.39 13.10 16.48
CA VAL A 614 -0.91 13.14 16.58
C VAL A 614 -0.26 11.83 16.16
N SER A 615 -1.00 10.73 16.31
CA SER A 615 -0.62 9.40 15.83
C SER A 615 -1.89 8.63 15.46
N GLY A 616 -2.28 8.71 14.19
CA GLY A 616 -3.50 8.08 13.68
C GLY A 616 -3.26 6.65 13.19
N ILE A 617 -2.18 6.44 12.43
CA ILE A 617 -1.77 5.14 11.91
C ILE A 617 -0.25 5.12 11.75
N ASN A 618 0.38 3.93 11.83
CA ASN A 618 1.78 3.76 11.53
C ASN A 618 1.93 2.94 10.24
N VAL A 619 2.53 3.52 9.19
CA VAL A 619 2.73 2.82 7.91
C VAL A 619 3.70 1.63 8.00
N PHE A 620 4.48 1.56 9.07
CA PHE A 620 5.35 0.42 9.40
C PHE A 620 4.66 -0.67 10.23
N ASP A 621 3.37 -0.49 10.55
CA ASP A 621 2.61 -1.51 11.26
C ASP A 621 2.54 -2.79 10.41
N PRO A 622 2.91 -3.95 10.98
CA PRO A 622 2.88 -5.20 10.25
C PRO A 622 1.46 -5.69 9.93
N LYS A 623 0.41 -4.93 10.22
CA LYS A 623 -0.93 -5.19 9.68
C LYS A 623 -1.04 -4.87 8.18
N PHE A 624 -0.18 -4.01 7.62
CA PHE A 624 -0.24 -3.63 6.20
C PHE A 624 0.31 -4.72 5.29
N ASN A 625 -0.50 -5.11 4.30
CA ASN A 625 -0.14 -6.08 3.28
C ASN A 625 -0.54 -5.60 1.88
N ILE A 626 0.34 -5.82 0.91
CA ILE A 626 0.05 -5.57 -0.50
C ILE A 626 -0.43 -6.88 -1.14
N ALA A 627 -1.71 -6.89 -1.54
CA ALA A 627 -2.30 -7.93 -2.36
C ALA A 627 -2.97 -7.27 -3.57
N ALA A 628 -2.20 -7.16 -4.66
CA ALA A 628 -2.67 -6.55 -5.88
C ALA A 628 -3.77 -7.42 -6.53
N PRO A 629 -4.89 -6.82 -7.00
CA PRO A 629 -5.90 -7.55 -7.75
C PRO A 629 -5.39 -7.93 -9.15
N GLY A 630 -6.14 -8.80 -9.82
CA GLY A 630 -5.90 -9.16 -11.21
C GLY A 630 -6.97 -8.64 -12.15
N ALA A 631 -6.90 -9.07 -13.41
CA ALA A 631 -8.03 -9.02 -14.33
C ALA A 631 -8.66 -10.42 -14.45
N ASP A 632 -9.95 -10.48 -14.79
CA ASP A 632 -10.66 -11.73 -15.07
C ASP A 632 -10.02 -12.44 -16.28
N GLN A 633 -9.32 -13.54 -16.01
CA GLN A 633 -8.56 -14.28 -17.03
C GLN A 633 -9.47 -15.07 -17.99
N ALA A 634 -10.76 -15.23 -17.68
CA ALA A 634 -11.72 -15.74 -18.65
C ALA A 634 -12.09 -14.68 -19.71
N VAL A 635 -11.87 -13.40 -19.42
CA VAL A 635 -12.15 -12.27 -20.31
C VAL A 635 -10.88 -11.78 -20.98
N TYR A 636 -9.85 -11.49 -20.18
CA TYR A 636 -8.57 -10.93 -20.60
C TYR A 636 -7.50 -12.04 -20.59
N PHE A 637 -7.29 -12.63 -21.76
CA PHE A 637 -6.32 -13.71 -21.98
C PHE A 637 -5.41 -13.38 -23.19
N PRO A 638 -4.25 -14.06 -23.32
CA PRO A 638 -3.27 -13.76 -24.35
C PRO A 638 -3.84 -13.81 -25.78
N TYR A 639 -3.46 -12.84 -26.61
CA TYR A 639 -3.87 -12.78 -28.02
C TYR A 639 -3.45 -14.01 -28.87
N THR A 640 -2.49 -14.79 -28.36
CA THR A 640 -1.97 -16.04 -28.95
C THR A 640 -2.91 -17.22 -28.80
N GLU A 641 -3.86 -17.20 -27.85
CA GLU A 641 -4.85 -18.27 -27.65
C GLU A 641 -5.97 -18.19 -28.70
N LYS A 642 -5.65 -18.57 -29.94
CA LYS A 642 -6.55 -18.42 -31.09
C LYS A 642 -7.89 -19.16 -30.96
N HIS A 643 -7.94 -20.24 -30.19
CA HIS A 643 -9.15 -21.04 -29.97
C HIS A 643 -10.16 -20.37 -29.03
N SER A 644 -9.69 -19.49 -28.13
CA SER A 644 -10.53 -18.77 -27.16
C SER A 644 -11.03 -17.42 -27.68
N ARG A 645 -10.61 -17.01 -28.90
CA ARG A 645 -10.92 -15.70 -29.48
C ARG A 645 -12.42 -15.50 -29.72
N LEU A 646 -12.92 -14.31 -29.42
CA LEU A 646 -14.34 -13.98 -29.51
C LEU A 646 -14.70 -13.50 -30.92
N THR A 647 -14.66 -14.42 -31.90
CA THR A 647 -14.87 -14.13 -33.33
C THR A 647 -16.20 -13.44 -33.65
N LYS A 648 -17.21 -13.59 -32.79
CA LYS A 648 -18.49 -12.88 -32.92
C LYS A 648 -18.33 -11.34 -33.00
N PHE A 649 -17.31 -10.78 -32.35
CA PHE A 649 -17.06 -9.33 -32.32
C PHE A 649 -16.18 -8.85 -33.46
N GLN A 650 -15.62 -9.74 -34.27
CA GLN A 650 -14.61 -9.36 -35.26
C GLN A 650 -15.14 -8.33 -36.28
N ARG A 651 -16.36 -8.54 -36.80
CA ARG A 651 -17.00 -7.60 -37.73
C ARG A 651 -17.26 -6.24 -37.09
N GLU A 652 -17.77 -6.23 -35.85
CA GLU A 652 -18.02 -4.98 -35.11
C GLU A 652 -16.73 -4.22 -34.84
N ILE A 653 -15.64 -4.91 -34.47
CA ILE A 653 -14.33 -4.30 -34.21
C ILE A 653 -13.72 -3.77 -35.51
N GLU A 654 -13.80 -4.52 -36.61
CA GLU A 654 -13.32 -4.05 -37.92
C GLU A 654 -14.05 -2.79 -38.37
N GLU A 655 -15.37 -2.73 -38.17
CA GLU A 655 -16.17 -1.53 -38.44
C GLU A 655 -15.73 -0.36 -37.54
N LEU A 656 -15.64 -0.60 -36.23
CA LEU A 656 -15.21 0.38 -35.23
C LEU A 656 -13.83 0.97 -35.52
N LEU A 657 -12.90 0.15 -36.00
CA LEU A 657 -11.51 0.56 -36.26
C LEU A 657 -11.31 1.20 -37.64
N TYR A 658 -12.03 0.75 -38.67
CA TYR A 658 -11.66 1.02 -40.06
C TYR A 658 -12.75 1.65 -40.94
N ASN A 659 -13.97 1.87 -40.41
CA ASN A 659 -15.01 2.64 -41.11
C ASN A 659 -14.53 4.08 -41.35
N LYS A 660 -14.72 4.64 -42.56
CA LYS A 660 -14.24 5.99 -42.90
C LYS A 660 -15.21 7.10 -42.51
N GLU A 661 -16.46 6.75 -42.21
CA GLU A 661 -17.51 7.71 -41.90
C GLU A 661 -17.57 7.98 -40.39
N ASP A 662 -17.65 9.24 -40.02
CA ASP A 662 -17.85 9.65 -38.63
C ASP A 662 -19.29 9.34 -38.21
N ASN A 663 -19.48 8.79 -37.02
CA ASN A 663 -20.80 8.46 -36.47
C ASN A 663 -20.81 8.59 -34.94
N SER A 664 -21.87 8.11 -34.29
CA SER A 664 -22.00 8.18 -32.83
C SER A 664 -21.04 7.28 -32.05
N ALA A 665 -20.43 6.28 -32.69
CA ALA A 665 -19.50 5.34 -32.08
C ALA A 665 -18.03 5.72 -32.28
N HIS A 666 -17.67 6.38 -33.39
CA HIS A 666 -16.30 6.78 -33.70
C HIS A 666 -16.22 8.01 -34.61
N ILE A 667 -15.13 8.78 -34.46
CA ILE A 667 -14.73 9.85 -35.37
C ILE A 667 -13.26 9.73 -35.79
N GLY A 668 -12.91 10.37 -36.92
CA GLY A 668 -11.61 10.23 -37.56
C GLY A 668 -11.52 8.95 -38.38
N TYR A 669 -10.40 8.70 -39.05
CA TYR A 669 -10.16 7.47 -39.79
C TYR A 669 -8.66 7.16 -39.91
N LEU A 670 -8.35 5.90 -40.19
CA LEU A 670 -6.98 5.42 -40.42
C LEU A 670 -6.75 5.22 -41.92
N ALA A 671 -5.88 6.05 -42.49
CA ALA A 671 -5.56 6.01 -43.92
C ALA A 671 -4.71 4.78 -44.27
N ASP A 672 -3.71 4.47 -43.43
CA ASP A 672 -2.84 3.32 -43.58
C ASP A 672 -3.20 2.26 -42.53
N ARG A 673 -3.81 1.17 -42.98
CA ARG A 673 -4.24 0.06 -42.10
C ARG A 673 -3.09 -0.90 -41.75
N THR A 674 -1.95 -0.78 -42.42
CA THR A 674 -0.80 -1.68 -42.21
C THR A 674 0.07 -1.26 -41.03
N LYS A 675 -0.03 0.01 -40.63
CA LYS A 675 0.70 0.52 -39.46
C LYS A 675 0.16 -0.09 -38.17
N PRO A 676 1.07 -0.44 -37.23
CA PRO A 676 0.69 -0.70 -35.86
C PRO A 676 -0.03 0.49 -35.24
N MET A 677 -0.71 0.25 -34.12
CA MET A 677 -1.52 1.26 -33.46
C MET A 677 -1.08 1.44 -32.01
N ILE A 678 -0.99 2.68 -31.57
CA ILE A 678 -1.01 3.01 -30.14
C ILE A 678 -2.46 3.06 -29.71
N PHE A 679 -2.79 2.31 -28.66
CA PHE A 679 -4.11 2.21 -28.08
C PHE A 679 -4.12 2.81 -26.67
N SER A 680 -5.11 3.66 -26.37
CA SER A 680 -5.43 4.06 -24.99
C SER A 680 -6.93 4.00 -24.74
N MET A 681 -7.33 3.53 -23.56
CA MET A 681 -8.72 3.46 -23.12
C MET A 681 -8.83 3.92 -21.68
N ALA A 682 -9.63 4.97 -21.44
CA ALA A 682 -9.88 5.50 -20.11
C ALA A 682 -11.16 6.36 -20.07
N ARG A 683 -11.58 6.72 -18.86
CA ARG A 683 -12.50 7.85 -18.67
C ARG A 683 -11.87 9.13 -19.20
N PHE A 684 -12.70 10.07 -19.64
CA PHE A 684 -12.22 11.26 -20.30
C PHE A 684 -12.22 12.48 -19.36
N ASP A 685 -11.18 12.53 -18.54
CA ASP A 685 -10.95 13.58 -17.55
C ASP A 685 -9.50 14.11 -17.62
N THR A 686 -9.24 15.20 -16.91
CA THR A 686 -7.95 15.90 -16.95
C THR A 686 -6.80 15.02 -16.43
N VAL A 687 -7.08 14.19 -15.43
CA VAL A 687 -6.07 13.35 -14.77
C VAL A 687 -5.66 12.22 -15.70
N LYS A 688 -6.60 11.60 -16.43
CA LYS A 688 -6.31 10.54 -17.42
C LYS A 688 -5.50 11.03 -18.61
N ASN A 689 -5.52 12.33 -18.90
CA ASN A 689 -4.58 13.00 -19.80
C ASN A 689 -4.51 12.40 -21.22
N ILE A 690 -5.66 11.94 -21.73
CA ILE A 690 -5.79 11.39 -23.08
C ILE A 690 -5.52 12.49 -24.14
N THR A 691 -5.89 13.73 -23.86
CA THR A 691 -5.53 14.88 -24.71
C THR A 691 -4.02 15.14 -24.69
N GLY A 692 -3.32 14.91 -23.57
CA GLY A 692 -1.87 15.01 -23.50
C GLY A 692 -1.18 14.03 -24.45
N LEU A 693 -1.58 12.75 -24.43
CA LEU A 693 -1.09 11.75 -25.38
C LEU A 693 -1.32 12.17 -26.83
N THR A 694 -2.50 12.73 -27.13
CA THR A 694 -2.82 13.24 -28.48
C THR A 694 -1.89 14.38 -28.89
N GLU A 695 -1.58 15.29 -27.97
CA GLU A 695 -0.62 16.37 -28.20
C GLU A 695 0.80 15.82 -28.45
N TRP A 696 1.26 14.86 -27.64
CA TRP A 696 2.58 14.24 -27.78
C TRP A 696 2.72 13.56 -29.14
N TYR A 697 1.71 12.78 -29.54
CA TYR A 697 1.63 12.15 -30.85
C TYR A 697 1.62 13.19 -31.97
N GLY A 698 0.80 14.25 -31.86
CA GLY A 698 0.68 15.28 -32.88
C GLY A 698 1.98 16.04 -33.15
N LYS A 699 2.75 16.35 -32.10
CA LYS A 699 4.06 17.00 -32.19
C LYS A 699 5.15 16.10 -32.77
N ASN A 700 5.13 14.80 -32.44
CA ASN A 700 6.21 13.88 -32.80
C ASN A 700 5.99 13.26 -34.19
N LYS A 701 6.53 13.92 -35.23
CA LYS A 701 6.46 13.42 -36.62
C LYS A 701 7.08 12.02 -36.80
N ARG A 702 8.13 11.70 -36.04
CA ARG A 702 8.79 10.38 -36.08
C ARG A 702 7.81 9.30 -35.64
N LEU A 703 7.12 9.53 -34.52
CA LEU A 703 6.10 8.60 -34.02
C LEU A 703 4.92 8.44 -35.00
N ARG A 704 4.41 9.54 -35.56
CA ARG A 704 3.31 9.54 -36.55
C ARG A 704 3.63 8.73 -37.80
N ASN A 705 4.89 8.72 -38.23
CA ASN A 705 5.31 7.95 -39.38
C ASN A 705 5.26 6.44 -39.10
N LEU A 706 5.52 6.02 -37.86
CA LEU A 706 5.60 4.62 -37.47
C LEU A 706 4.23 3.99 -37.17
N VAL A 707 3.33 4.73 -36.51
CA VAL A 707 2.09 4.17 -35.95
C VAL A 707 0.88 5.09 -36.07
N ASN A 708 -0.31 4.49 -36.07
CA ASN A 708 -1.58 5.20 -35.91
C ASN A 708 -1.92 5.42 -34.43
N LEU A 709 -2.77 6.41 -34.14
CA LEU A 709 -3.29 6.68 -32.80
C LEU A 709 -4.75 6.25 -32.69
N MET A 710 -5.09 5.43 -31.70
CA MET A 710 -6.46 5.03 -31.39
C MET A 710 -6.78 5.23 -29.92
N LEU A 711 -7.89 5.93 -29.66
CA LEU A 711 -8.30 6.39 -28.34
C LEU A 711 -9.75 5.99 -28.09
N VAL A 712 -10.02 5.39 -26.94
CA VAL A 712 -11.38 5.12 -26.44
C VAL A 712 -11.60 6.01 -25.22
N ALA A 713 -12.36 7.09 -25.37
CA ALA A 713 -12.55 8.07 -24.29
C ALA A 713 -13.80 8.91 -24.51
N GLY A 714 -14.72 8.89 -23.54
CA GLY A 714 -15.82 9.84 -23.42
C GLY A 714 -16.76 9.95 -24.64
N PHE A 715 -17.44 11.09 -24.74
CA PHE A 715 -18.26 11.49 -25.89
C PHE A 715 -17.48 12.38 -26.88
N PHE A 716 -17.99 12.54 -28.10
CA PHE A 716 -17.41 13.45 -29.09
C PHE A 716 -17.98 14.87 -29.03
N ASP A 717 -19.22 14.99 -28.55
CA ASP A 717 -19.96 16.25 -28.51
C ASP A 717 -20.04 16.74 -27.06
N PRO A 718 -19.53 17.95 -26.75
CA PRO A 718 -19.64 18.52 -25.40
C PRO A 718 -21.07 18.57 -24.88
N LEU A 719 -22.08 18.71 -25.73
CA LEU A 719 -23.49 18.81 -25.33
C LEU A 719 -24.06 17.51 -24.76
N LYS A 720 -23.38 16.37 -25.00
CA LYS A 720 -23.80 15.06 -24.47
C LYS A 720 -23.25 14.76 -23.08
N SER A 721 -22.28 15.53 -22.60
CA SER A 721 -21.72 15.37 -21.27
C SER A 721 -22.31 16.41 -20.31
N ASN A 722 -22.58 15.98 -19.08
CA ASN A 722 -22.88 16.89 -17.96
C ASN A 722 -21.64 17.15 -17.09
N ASP A 723 -20.51 16.51 -17.40
CA ASP A 723 -19.26 16.65 -16.66
C ASP A 723 -18.40 17.77 -17.26
N ARG A 724 -17.97 18.71 -16.39
CA ARG A 724 -17.25 19.90 -16.84
C ARG A 724 -15.84 19.59 -17.34
N GLU A 725 -15.18 18.60 -16.77
CA GLU A 725 -13.83 18.20 -17.19
C GLU A 725 -13.90 17.49 -18.56
N GLU A 726 -14.84 16.56 -18.72
CA GLU A 726 -15.06 15.88 -19.99
C GLU A 726 -15.43 16.89 -21.09
N ILE A 727 -16.33 17.85 -20.82
CA ILE A 727 -16.65 18.95 -21.75
C ILE A 727 -15.38 19.71 -22.19
N ALA A 728 -14.49 20.02 -21.25
CA ALA A 728 -13.25 20.74 -21.54
C ALA A 728 -12.27 19.90 -22.35
N GLU A 729 -12.10 18.63 -21.99
CA GLU A 729 -11.23 17.68 -22.67
C GLU A 729 -11.73 17.36 -24.09
N ILE A 730 -13.05 17.28 -24.32
CA ILE A 730 -13.65 17.15 -25.66
C ILE A 730 -13.27 18.33 -26.54
N LYS A 731 -13.45 19.57 -26.05
CA LYS A 731 -13.08 20.78 -26.80
C LYS A 731 -11.60 20.82 -27.11
N LYS A 732 -10.76 20.43 -26.14
CA LYS A 732 -9.31 20.35 -26.30
C LYS A 732 -8.91 19.29 -27.33
N MET A 733 -9.54 18.12 -27.32
CA MET A 733 -9.29 17.04 -28.29
C MET A 733 -9.54 17.49 -29.72
N HIS A 734 -10.71 18.10 -30.00
CA HIS A 734 -11.01 18.65 -31.33
C HIS A 734 -9.97 19.69 -31.77
N SER A 735 -9.63 20.62 -30.88
CA SER A 735 -8.59 21.63 -31.13
C SER A 735 -7.23 20.99 -31.47
N LEU A 736 -6.82 19.93 -30.78
CA LEU A 736 -5.57 19.21 -31.04
C LEU A 736 -5.59 18.46 -32.37
N ILE A 737 -6.71 17.80 -32.70
CA ILE A 737 -6.89 17.10 -33.97
C ILE A 737 -6.73 18.06 -35.15
N ASP A 738 -7.36 19.23 -35.06
CA ASP A 738 -7.26 20.27 -36.09
C ASP A 738 -5.87 20.90 -36.14
N LYS A 739 -5.33 21.30 -34.98
CA LYS A 739 -4.01 21.95 -34.86
C LYS A 739 -2.87 21.11 -35.46
N TYR A 740 -2.89 19.80 -35.25
CA TYR A 740 -1.83 18.90 -35.74
C TYR A 740 -2.21 18.15 -37.03
N ASN A 741 -3.37 18.45 -37.62
CA ASN A 741 -3.92 17.79 -38.81
C ASN A 741 -3.85 16.26 -38.69
N LEU A 742 -4.55 15.69 -37.71
CA LEU A 742 -4.47 14.27 -37.36
C LEU A 742 -5.41 13.38 -38.17
N LYS A 743 -6.26 13.94 -39.03
CA LYS A 743 -7.16 13.15 -39.90
C LYS A 743 -6.34 12.16 -40.75
N GLY A 744 -6.80 10.92 -40.84
CA GLY A 744 -6.08 9.82 -41.51
C GLY A 744 -5.07 9.10 -40.62
N GLN A 745 -4.76 9.60 -39.42
CA GLN A 745 -3.80 9.02 -38.47
C GLN A 745 -4.41 8.75 -37.08
N ILE A 746 -5.59 9.30 -36.80
CA ILE A 746 -6.29 9.15 -35.53
C ILE A 746 -7.65 8.46 -35.71
N ARG A 747 -7.97 7.60 -34.75
CA ARG A 747 -9.30 7.03 -34.52
C ARG A 747 -9.74 7.32 -33.08
N TRP A 748 -10.78 8.13 -32.90
CA TRP A 748 -11.35 8.39 -31.58
C TRP A 748 -12.70 7.68 -31.47
N ILE A 749 -12.81 6.77 -30.51
CA ILE A 749 -13.96 5.90 -30.25
C ILE A 749 -14.63 6.31 -28.94
N ALA A 750 -15.96 6.25 -28.91
CA ALA A 750 -16.76 6.60 -27.75
C ALA A 750 -16.55 5.57 -26.63
N ALA A 751 -16.85 5.94 -25.39
CA ALA A 751 -16.75 5.05 -24.24
C ALA A 751 -17.42 3.69 -24.48
N GLN A 752 -16.73 2.60 -24.13
CA GLN A 752 -17.18 1.23 -24.36
C GLN A 752 -17.61 0.57 -23.04
N THR A 753 -18.78 -0.07 -23.03
CA THR A 753 -19.37 -0.68 -21.83
C THR A 753 -19.32 -2.21 -21.81
N ASP A 754 -19.14 -2.87 -22.97
CA ASP A 754 -19.04 -4.33 -23.06
C ASP A 754 -17.59 -4.80 -22.82
N ARG A 755 -17.35 -5.38 -21.63
CA ARG A 755 -16.03 -5.90 -21.24
C ARG A 755 -15.50 -6.99 -22.18
N TYR A 756 -16.37 -7.82 -22.76
CA TYR A 756 -15.94 -8.91 -23.64
C TYR A 756 -15.47 -8.37 -25.00
N ARG A 757 -16.19 -7.38 -25.54
CA ARG A 757 -15.75 -6.67 -26.76
C ARG A 757 -14.46 -5.90 -26.52
N ASN A 758 -14.34 -5.23 -25.36
CA ASN A 758 -13.11 -4.51 -24.98
C ASN A 758 -11.89 -5.45 -24.89
N ALA A 759 -12.06 -6.63 -24.31
CA ALA A 759 -10.99 -7.62 -24.25
C ALA A 759 -10.55 -8.12 -25.63
N GLU A 760 -11.51 -8.34 -26.53
CA GLU A 760 -11.20 -8.71 -27.92
C GLU A 760 -10.52 -7.55 -28.66
N LEU A 761 -10.91 -6.30 -28.38
CA LEU A 761 -10.26 -5.11 -28.92
C LEU A 761 -8.78 -5.05 -28.53
N TYR A 762 -8.41 -5.26 -27.26
CA TYR A 762 -7.00 -5.35 -26.84
C TYR A 762 -6.22 -6.41 -27.67
N ARG A 763 -6.82 -7.59 -27.88
CA ARG A 763 -6.21 -8.68 -28.65
C ARG A 763 -6.07 -8.35 -30.14
N CYS A 764 -7.05 -7.66 -30.74
CA CYS A 764 -6.97 -7.17 -32.12
C CYS A 764 -5.84 -6.13 -32.28
N ILE A 765 -5.63 -5.25 -31.31
CA ILE A 765 -4.48 -4.34 -31.33
C ILE A 765 -3.16 -5.12 -31.23
N ALA A 766 -3.10 -6.15 -30.39
CA ALA A 766 -1.93 -7.03 -30.29
C ALA A 766 -1.64 -7.79 -31.60
N ASP A 767 -2.67 -8.22 -32.34
CA ASP A 767 -2.50 -8.82 -33.68
C ASP A 767 -1.83 -7.84 -34.66
N SER A 768 -2.11 -6.54 -34.55
CA SER A 768 -1.47 -5.48 -35.36
C SER A 768 -0.06 -5.08 -34.90
N LYS A 769 0.50 -5.78 -33.90
CA LYS A 769 1.77 -5.43 -33.24
C LYS A 769 1.78 -4.01 -32.66
N GLY A 770 0.63 -3.55 -32.18
CA GLY A 770 0.45 -2.27 -31.51
C GLY A 770 1.02 -2.24 -30.08
N ALA A 771 0.72 -1.17 -29.36
CA ALA A 771 1.07 -1.02 -27.94
C ALA A 771 -0.04 -0.29 -27.18
N PHE A 772 -0.18 -0.58 -25.88
CA PHE A 772 -1.05 0.19 -24.98
C PHE A 772 -0.28 1.36 -24.38
N VAL A 773 -0.92 2.52 -24.27
CA VAL A 773 -0.35 3.70 -23.62
C VAL A 773 -1.33 4.24 -22.59
N GLN A 774 -0.86 4.36 -21.35
CA GLN A 774 -1.58 4.93 -20.23
C GLN A 774 -0.87 6.25 -19.82
N PRO A 775 -1.40 7.43 -20.22
CA PRO A 775 -0.67 8.69 -20.12
C PRO A 775 -1.05 9.56 -18.90
N ALA A 776 -1.76 9.02 -17.89
CA ALA A 776 -2.31 9.84 -16.81
C ALA A 776 -1.23 10.62 -16.07
N LEU A 777 -1.60 11.84 -15.64
CA LEU A 777 -0.79 12.66 -14.73
C LEU A 777 -0.51 11.92 -13.42
N TYR A 778 -1.46 11.09 -12.99
CA TYR A 778 -1.34 10.18 -11.86
C TYR A 778 -2.36 9.04 -12.03
N GLU A 779 -1.95 7.80 -11.75
CA GLU A 779 -2.83 6.64 -11.78
C GLU A 779 -2.71 5.86 -10.47
N ALA A 780 -3.81 5.68 -9.73
CA ALA A 780 -3.76 5.08 -8.40
C ALA A 780 -3.34 3.59 -8.44
N PHE A 781 -3.87 2.84 -9.42
CA PHE A 781 -3.51 1.44 -9.65
C PHE A 781 -3.28 1.17 -11.14
N GLY A 782 -4.33 1.31 -11.96
CA GLY A 782 -4.26 1.10 -13.41
C GLY A 782 -4.70 -0.30 -13.85
N LEU A 783 -5.98 -0.66 -13.62
CA LEU A 783 -6.53 -1.92 -14.12
C LEU A 783 -6.34 -2.11 -15.63
N THR A 784 -6.46 -1.04 -16.42
CA THR A 784 -6.25 -1.10 -17.87
C THR A 784 -4.82 -1.49 -18.27
N VAL A 785 -3.83 -1.20 -17.42
CA VAL A 785 -2.44 -1.68 -17.61
C VAL A 785 -2.40 -3.20 -17.46
N ILE A 786 -3.06 -3.76 -16.44
CA ILE A 786 -3.13 -5.21 -16.21
C ILE A 786 -3.96 -5.90 -17.29
N GLU A 787 -5.07 -5.31 -17.74
CA GLU A 787 -5.88 -5.83 -18.85
C GLU A 787 -5.08 -5.91 -20.16
N ALA A 788 -4.36 -4.84 -20.50
CA ALA A 788 -3.50 -4.79 -21.69
C ALA A 788 -2.38 -5.85 -21.62
N MET A 789 -1.68 -5.92 -20.49
CA MET A 789 -0.61 -6.89 -20.28
C MET A 789 -1.12 -8.34 -20.28
N ASN A 790 -2.30 -8.63 -19.70
CA ASN A 790 -2.95 -9.95 -19.77
C ASN A 790 -3.30 -10.37 -21.21
N CYS A 791 -3.62 -9.41 -22.08
CA CYS A 791 -3.86 -9.69 -23.49
C CYS A 791 -2.57 -9.85 -24.29
N GLY A 792 -1.39 -9.68 -23.67
CA GLY A 792 -0.09 -9.72 -24.31
C GLY A 792 0.26 -8.46 -25.10
N LEU A 793 -0.35 -7.31 -24.78
CA LEU A 793 -0.07 -6.04 -25.45
C LEU A 793 1.08 -5.31 -24.72
N PRO A 794 2.23 -5.05 -25.36
CA PRO A 794 3.29 -4.23 -24.77
C PRO A 794 2.74 -2.89 -24.31
N THR A 795 3.11 -2.49 -23.09
CA THR A 795 2.45 -1.38 -22.40
C THR A 795 3.45 -0.30 -21.97
N PHE A 796 3.08 0.95 -22.23
CA PHE A 796 3.70 2.16 -21.70
C PHE A 796 2.75 2.77 -20.68
N ALA A 797 3.20 3.00 -19.45
CA ALA A 797 2.35 3.59 -18.42
C ALA A 797 3.06 4.68 -17.62
N THR A 798 2.27 5.56 -17.01
CA THR A 798 2.78 6.65 -16.19
C THR A 798 3.71 6.15 -15.09
N ASN A 799 4.81 6.85 -14.85
CA ASN A 799 5.68 6.62 -13.69
C ASN A 799 5.12 7.22 -12.38
N LYS A 800 3.90 7.77 -12.41
CA LYS A 800 3.24 8.42 -11.26
C LYS A 800 2.09 7.56 -10.73
N GLY A 801 2.35 6.85 -9.63
CA GLY A 801 1.35 6.05 -8.91
C GLY A 801 1.48 4.54 -9.17
N GLY A 802 0.39 3.80 -9.12
CA GLY A 802 0.36 2.34 -9.16
C GLY A 802 1.05 1.67 -10.37
N PRO A 803 0.95 2.19 -11.60
CA PRO A 803 1.64 1.58 -12.74
C PRO A 803 3.15 1.51 -12.60
N ALA A 804 3.76 2.41 -11.81
CA ALA A 804 5.19 2.40 -11.51
C ALA A 804 5.65 1.14 -10.74
N GLU A 805 4.72 0.45 -10.07
CA GLU A 805 4.95 -0.84 -9.40
C GLU A 805 4.59 -2.02 -10.29
N ILE A 806 3.59 -1.86 -11.17
CA ILE A 806 3.12 -2.93 -12.07
C ILE A 806 4.20 -3.26 -13.10
N ILE A 807 4.75 -2.22 -13.73
CA ILE A 807 5.75 -2.34 -14.78
C ILE A 807 7.16 -2.33 -14.18
N VAL A 808 8.01 -3.22 -14.70
CA VAL A 808 9.46 -3.13 -14.52
C VAL A 808 10.00 -2.53 -15.82
N ASP A 809 10.41 -1.26 -15.75
CA ASP A 809 10.81 -0.46 -16.92
C ASP A 809 11.87 -1.17 -17.78
N GLY A 810 11.59 -1.27 -19.09
CA GLY A 810 12.43 -1.97 -20.06
C GLY A 810 12.41 -3.50 -19.99
N VAL A 811 11.70 -4.09 -19.02
CA VAL A 811 11.61 -5.55 -18.84
C VAL A 811 10.21 -6.06 -19.17
N SER A 812 9.18 -5.62 -18.45
CA SER A 812 7.77 -6.06 -18.64
C SER A 812 6.89 -5.01 -19.33
N GLY A 813 7.45 -3.84 -19.61
CA GLY A 813 6.79 -2.67 -20.20
C GLY A 813 7.70 -1.46 -20.07
N PHE A 814 7.15 -0.26 -20.24
CA PHE A 814 7.91 0.98 -20.15
C PHE A 814 7.22 2.04 -19.31
N HIS A 815 8.01 2.80 -18.55
CA HIS A 815 7.57 3.98 -17.84
C HIS A 815 7.67 5.23 -18.72
N ILE A 816 6.61 6.04 -18.70
CA ILE A 816 6.55 7.36 -19.32
C ILE A 816 6.31 8.44 -18.26
N ASP A 817 6.93 9.61 -18.41
CA ASP A 817 6.69 10.74 -17.50
C ASP A 817 5.65 11.68 -18.11
N PRO A 818 4.44 11.78 -17.51
CA PRO A 818 3.36 12.58 -18.09
C PRO A 818 3.66 14.08 -18.07
N THR A 819 4.68 14.53 -17.34
CA THR A 819 5.15 15.92 -17.32
C THR A 819 6.18 16.21 -18.42
N ASN A 820 6.70 15.19 -19.10
CA ASN A 820 7.63 15.30 -20.22
C ASN A 820 7.15 14.49 -21.43
N GLY A 821 6.22 15.09 -22.18
CA GLY A 821 5.62 14.47 -23.38
C GLY A 821 6.58 14.22 -24.54
N ASP A 822 7.63 15.04 -24.67
CA ASP A 822 8.62 14.87 -25.73
C ASP A 822 9.50 13.63 -25.46
N GLU A 823 9.99 13.46 -24.23
CA GLU A 823 10.68 12.23 -23.82
C GLU A 823 9.78 11.01 -23.96
N SER A 824 8.53 11.11 -23.47
CA SER A 824 7.58 10.00 -23.50
C SER A 824 7.25 9.55 -24.93
N SER A 825 6.97 10.49 -25.84
CA SER A 825 6.72 10.16 -27.25
C SER A 825 7.94 9.61 -27.97
N ASN A 826 9.14 10.09 -27.63
CA ASN A 826 10.38 9.55 -28.19
C ASN A 826 10.63 8.12 -27.73
N LYS A 827 10.40 7.81 -26.45
CA LYS A 827 10.52 6.44 -25.94
C LYS A 827 9.56 5.47 -26.64
N ILE A 828 8.33 5.91 -26.94
CA ILE A 828 7.38 5.11 -27.73
C ILE A 828 7.88 4.92 -29.17
N ALA A 829 8.40 5.98 -29.81
CA ALA A 829 8.95 5.89 -31.16
C ALA A 829 10.15 4.92 -31.22
N ASP A 830 11.07 5.00 -30.26
CA ASP A 830 12.26 4.14 -30.17
C ASP A 830 11.86 2.66 -30.07
N PHE A 831 10.79 2.34 -29.34
CA PHE A 831 10.25 0.98 -29.28
C PHE A 831 9.79 0.47 -30.64
N PHE A 832 9.00 1.25 -31.38
CA PHE A 832 8.51 0.82 -32.70
C PHE A 832 9.63 0.77 -33.74
N GLU A 833 10.62 1.67 -33.69
CA GLU A 833 11.82 1.58 -34.53
C GLU A 833 12.63 0.30 -34.24
N LYS A 834 12.74 -0.06 -32.96
CA LYS A 834 13.38 -1.30 -32.56
C LYS A 834 12.59 -2.54 -33.01
N CYS A 835 11.26 -2.51 -32.95
CA CYS A 835 10.43 -3.60 -33.49
C CYS A 835 10.59 -3.77 -35.01
N ASN A 836 10.86 -2.69 -35.75
CA ASN A 836 11.12 -2.76 -37.19
C ASN A 836 12.50 -3.35 -37.52
N THR A 837 13.48 -3.21 -36.61
CA THR A 837 14.85 -3.73 -36.81
C THR A 837 15.05 -5.13 -36.21
N ASP A 838 14.31 -5.47 -35.15
CA ASP A 838 14.28 -6.77 -34.49
C ASP A 838 12.82 -7.28 -34.42
N ALA A 839 12.47 -8.16 -35.36
CA ALA A 839 11.14 -8.77 -35.46
C ALA A 839 10.73 -9.58 -34.22
N GLY A 840 11.70 -10.03 -33.40
CA GLY A 840 11.44 -10.75 -32.15
C GLY A 840 11.17 -9.83 -30.96
N TYR A 841 11.54 -8.56 -31.03
CA TYR A 841 11.54 -7.65 -29.88
C TYR A 841 10.13 -7.41 -29.32
N TRP A 842 9.14 -7.23 -30.18
CA TRP A 842 7.74 -7.04 -29.76
C TRP A 842 7.22 -8.27 -29.00
N ASN A 843 7.48 -9.47 -29.53
CA ASN A 843 7.03 -10.72 -28.90
C ASN A 843 7.72 -10.92 -27.54
N LYS A 844 9.02 -10.60 -27.45
CA LYS A 844 9.75 -10.63 -26.17
C LYS A 844 9.10 -9.73 -25.13
N MET A 845 8.75 -8.49 -25.47
CA MET A 845 8.07 -7.56 -24.55
C MET A 845 6.66 -8.01 -24.17
N SER A 846 5.94 -8.63 -25.11
CA SER A 846 4.63 -9.25 -24.87
C SER A 846 4.73 -10.39 -23.86
N GLU A 847 5.68 -11.32 -24.05
CA GLU A 847 5.89 -12.48 -23.17
C GLU A 847 6.37 -12.09 -21.77
N THR A 848 7.27 -11.11 -21.65
CA THR A 848 7.72 -10.62 -20.34
C THR A 848 6.63 -9.84 -19.61
N GLY A 849 5.78 -9.11 -20.34
CA GLY A 849 4.58 -8.48 -19.80
C GLY A 849 3.59 -9.51 -19.25
N LEU A 850 3.30 -10.55 -20.01
CA LEU A 850 2.44 -11.67 -19.58
C LEU A 850 3.00 -12.38 -18.34
N ARG A 851 4.31 -12.68 -18.34
CA ARG A 851 4.98 -13.32 -17.19
C ARG A 851 4.82 -12.49 -15.92
N ARG A 852 5.03 -11.18 -16.01
CA ARG A 852 4.84 -10.25 -14.87
C ARG A 852 3.43 -10.35 -14.29
N ILE A 853 2.40 -10.44 -15.15
CA ILE A 853 1.02 -10.59 -14.69
C ILE A 853 0.81 -11.93 -14.00
N TYR A 854 1.21 -13.04 -14.62
CA TYR A 854 1.03 -14.37 -14.02
C TYR A 854 1.78 -14.57 -12.70
N GLU A 855 2.89 -13.85 -12.49
CA GLU A 855 3.68 -13.91 -11.26
C GLU A 855 3.14 -13.00 -10.14
N CYS A 856 2.40 -11.93 -10.46
CA CYS A 856 2.10 -10.86 -9.49
C CYS A 856 0.63 -10.40 -9.42
N TYR A 857 -0.10 -10.39 -10.54
CA TYR A 857 -1.37 -9.67 -10.70
C TYR A 857 -2.50 -10.58 -11.20
N THR A 858 -2.76 -11.66 -10.46
CA THR A 858 -3.89 -12.56 -10.74
C THR A 858 -4.79 -12.70 -9.52
N TRP A 859 -6.09 -12.90 -9.76
CA TRP A 859 -7.05 -13.16 -8.68
C TRP A 859 -6.76 -14.45 -7.91
N LYS A 860 -6.12 -15.44 -8.55
CA LYS A 860 -5.64 -16.65 -7.89
C LYS A 860 -4.57 -16.36 -6.84
N ILE A 861 -3.56 -15.56 -7.18
CA ILE A 861 -2.52 -15.14 -6.23
C ILE A 861 -3.14 -14.32 -5.10
N TYR A 862 -4.05 -13.41 -5.46
CA TYR A 862 -4.79 -12.60 -4.50
C TYR A 862 -5.54 -13.46 -3.48
N ALA A 863 -6.37 -14.41 -3.94
CA ALA A 863 -7.16 -15.29 -3.08
C ALA A 863 -6.28 -16.11 -2.14
N LYS A 864 -5.20 -16.71 -2.66
CA LYS A 864 -4.23 -17.46 -1.85
C LYS A 864 -3.60 -16.59 -0.76
N LYS A 865 -3.17 -15.38 -1.11
CA LYS A 865 -2.57 -14.42 -0.16
C LYS A 865 -3.57 -14.01 0.91
N LEU A 866 -4.78 -13.62 0.53
CA LEU A 866 -5.81 -13.17 1.45
C LEU A 866 -6.19 -14.28 2.43
N LEU A 867 -6.41 -15.50 1.95
CA LEU A 867 -6.73 -16.62 2.84
C LEU A 867 -5.56 -16.93 3.79
N ASN A 868 -4.31 -16.86 3.32
CA ASN A 868 -3.15 -17.01 4.20
C ASN A 868 -3.08 -15.92 5.27
N MET A 869 -3.40 -14.67 4.92
CA MET A 869 -3.51 -13.58 5.90
C MET A 869 -4.60 -13.90 6.93
N GLY A 870 -5.81 -14.29 6.50
CA GLY A 870 -6.90 -14.64 7.43
C GLY A 870 -6.46 -15.69 8.46
N SER A 871 -5.80 -16.77 8.02
CA SER A 871 -5.27 -17.82 8.87
C SER A 871 -4.17 -17.32 9.83
N ILE A 872 -3.15 -16.64 9.30
CA ILE A 872 -1.97 -16.21 10.06
C ILE A 872 -2.33 -15.11 11.07
N TYR A 873 -3.07 -14.09 10.65
CA TYR A 873 -3.51 -13.01 11.53
C TYR A 873 -4.52 -13.49 12.56
N GLY A 874 -5.33 -14.52 12.25
CA GLY A 874 -6.19 -15.19 13.22
C GLY A 874 -5.40 -15.82 14.36
N PHE A 875 -4.36 -16.60 14.03
CA PHE A 875 -3.47 -17.15 15.05
C PHE A 875 -2.69 -16.07 15.81
N TRP A 876 -2.15 -15.07 15.10
CA TRP A 876 -1.46 -13.93 15.70
C TRP A 876 -2.34 -13.17 16.70
N ARG A 877 -3.63 -13.02 16.39
CA ARG A 877 -4.61 -12.41 17.28
C ARG A 877 -4.83 -13.22 18.55
N GLN A 878 -4.87 -14.55 18.48
CA GLN A 878 -4.97 -15.41 19.66
C GLN A 878 -3.72 -15.32 20.54
N MET A 879 -2.52 -15.34 19.93
CA MET A 879 -1.26 -15.17 20.65
C MET A 879 -1.13 -13.83 21.38
N ASN A 880 -1.77 -12.77 20.88
CA ASN A 880 -1.64 -11.42 21.42
C ASN A 880 -2.95 -10.84 21.98
N LYS A 881 -3.85 -11.71 22.47
CA LYS A 881 -5.20 -11.32 22.91
C LYS A 881 -5.18 -10.29 24.03
N GLU A 882 -4.31 -10.46 25.03
CA GLU A 882 -4.21 -9.55 26.17
C GLU A 882 -3.67 -8.17 25.76
N GLN A 883 -2.64 -8.15 24.90
CA GLN A 883 -2.02 -6.91 24.49
C GLN A 883 -2.93 -6.05 23.60
N LYS A 884 -3.85 -6.67 22.84
CA LYS A 884 -4.81 -5.95 22.00
C LYS A 884 -5.94 -5.26 22.78
N LEU A 885 -6.17 -5.63 24.04
CA LEU A 885 -7.32 -5.16 24.80
C LEU A 885 -7.31 -3.63 25.00
N ALA A 886 -6.15 -3.03 25.25
CA ALA A 886 -6.04 -1.57 25.43
C ALA A 886 -6.46 -0.81 24.15
N LYS A 887 -5.92 -1.21 22.99
CA LYS A 887 -6.26 -0.63 21.68
C LYS A 887 -7.74 -0.83 21.34
N GLN A 888 -8.31 -2.00 21.68
CA GLN A 888 -9.74 -2.26 21.52
C GLN A 888 -10.58 -1.30 22.37
N ARG A 889 -10.28 -1.13 23.66
CA ARG A 889 -11.01 -0.21 24.55
C ARG A 889 -10.89 1.24 24.11
N TYR A 890 -9.71 1.66 23.65
CA TYR A 890 -9.50 3.01 23.12
C TYR A 890 -10.37 3.25 21.87
N THR A 891 -10.42 2.26 20.97
CA THR A 891 -11.26 2.31 19.76
C THR A 891 -12.75 2.32 20.10
N GLU A 892 -13.19 1.51 21.06
CA GLU A 892 -14.57 1.49 21.56
C GLU A 892 -14.96 2.84 22.19
N MET A 893 -14.09 3.43 22.99
CA MET A 893 -14.30 4.76 23.57
C MET A 893 -14.43 5.82 22.47
N PHE A 894 -13.53 5.78 21.48
CA PHE A 894 -13.54 6.72 20.37
C PHE A 894 -14.83 6.60 19.53
N TYR A 895 -15.27 5.38 19.22
CA TYR A 895 -16.56 5.15 18.56
C TYR A 895 -17.74 5.70 19.39
N ASN A 896 -17.81 5.35 20.67
CA ASN A 896 -18.95 5.68 21.51
C ASN A 896 -19.06 7.17 21.84
N LEU A 897 -17.93 7.84 22.06
CA LEU A 897 -17.90 9.22 22.56
C LEU A 897 -17.67 10.27 21.47
N GLN A 898 -17.09 9.89 20.32
CA GLN A 898 -16.87 10.80 19.19
C GLN A 898 -17.77 10.46 18.01
N PHE A 899 -17.60 9.28 17.40
CA PHE A 899 -18.33 8.94 16.17
C PHE A 899 -19.85 9.00 16.35
N ARG A 900 -20.40 8.39 17.40
CA ARG A 900 -21.86 8.44 17.67
C ARG A 900 -22.39 9.87 17.83
N LYS A 901 -21.61 10.78 18.44
CA LYS A 901 -22.02 12.18 18.60
C LYS A 901 -22.04 12.91 17.26
N LEU A 902 -21.00 12.73 16.45
CA LEU A 902 -20.92 13.28 15.09
C LEU A 902 -22.11 12.85 14.24
N VAL A 903 -22.53 11.59 14.36
CA VAL A 903 -23.69 11.07 13.63
C VAL A 903 -25.03 11.66 14.12
N SER A 904 -25.14 12.01 15.39
CA SER A 904 -26.37 12.58 15.96
C SER A 904 -26.62 14.05 15.56
N TRP A 905 -25.57 14.79 15.17
CA TRP A 905 -25.64 16.20 14.76
C TRP A 905 -26.33 16.43 13.40
N PRO A 906 -26.04 15.69 12.32
CA PRO A 906 -26.69 15.83 11.00
C PRO A 906 -28.18 15.47 11.01
N VAL A 907 -28.63 14.59 11.90
CA VAL A 907 -30.04 14.17 11.97
C VAL A 907 -30.95 15.34 12.38
N GLN A 908 -30.44 16.36 13.08
CA GLN A 908 -31.21 17.57 13.40
C GLN A 908 -31.36 18.55 12.23
N LEU A 909 -30.56 18.43 11.16
CA LEU A 909 -30.65 19.27 9.96
C LEU A 909 -31.45 18.60 8.82
N LEU A 910 -31.61 17.27 8.88
CA LEU A 910 -32.34 16.45 7.89
C LEU A 910 -33.79 16.11 8.31
N VAL A 911 -34.19 16.42 9.55
CA VAL A 911 -35.58 16.46 10.05
C VAL A 911 -36.06 17.90 9.96
#